data_AF-A0A2P5YLP1-F1
#
_entry.id   AF-A0A2P5YLP1-F1
#
_cell.length_a   1.000
_cell.length_b   1.000
_cell.length_c   1.000
_cell.angle_alpha   90.00
_cell.angle_beta   90.00
_cell.angle_gamma   90.00
#
_symmetry.space_group_name_H-M   'P 1'
#
loop_
_entity.id
_entity.type
_entity.pdbx_description
1 polymer ?
#
loop_
_entity_poly.entity_id
_entity_poly.type
_entity_poly.pdbx_seq_one_letter_code
_entity_poly.pdbx_strand_id
1 'polypeptide(L)'
;MDFEKSSVSIKDDTEMADDDTAQNPESSLKLNSDSDSSDSEDEAEQTQQLRALESDLSTNPSNYDAHVLYIKLLRRRGEIEKLREARENMNVLFPLTPAMWVEWAKDEASLLNDSDSESVEKLYERGISEYLSIPLWREYLNYVLQHDPKVCDSSVDGVSKARNLFERAVTAAALHVAQGSQIWDAYTQFEQSILLTIDQSDIQAKEKQVQRIQSIFHRQLSIPFANMKSTLLAYKAWEVEQGNSLDAESDNVDGISSRVASSYRKAEEMYDARAHLEEHITRQGISESERYQHFMGYLDFEKSFGDPARVQSLYERAITDFPVSSDLWLDYTRYLDKTLKAGNVVKDVYSRATRNCPWVGELWVRYLLCLEHGLASEKEISAAFEKSVQCTFSTLEEYLDLFLTRVDGLRRRISSARGDDVLNYSLIRESFQQATDYLSPHLKNTDGLLRLHAYWACLELKLNNNLTAARGVWGSLLKTWIQECICLCSGSMLEAWQGYIGMEIALGHINEARAIYKRWYSKRFSGTGSEMIHSFLKNRIIQDICHAWLRFEREFGTLDDLDHAVQKVMPRLEELRLFRLVQESKSLTEVTDQREQPLKETAREKRKSGSIAIDEQSPAKRQKSTQNQKKLHEKENTRGLKLAEANDGKLVKDTYSSKTRLYTDQCTAFVSNLNIRGLAYVDFKDEEHLAPALAKNKQMLLGKKLCITRSNPKRGKRESGALTTSGECLSP
;
A
#
# COMPACT_ATOMS: atom_id res chain seq x y z
N MET A 1 -51.14 -50.81 46.25
CA MET A 1 -52.51 -51.20 46.59
C MET A 1 -53.45 -50.41 45.69
N ASP A 2 -53.81 -51.04 44.59
CA ASP A 2 -55.19 -51.45 44.32
C ASP A 2 -56.31 -50.40 44.21
N PHE A 3 -56.83 -50.38 42.97
CA PHE A 3 -58.24 -50.36 42.56
C PHE A 3 -58.92 -48.98 42.48
N GLU A 4 -59.22 -48.51 41.25
CA GLU A 4 -60.47 -48.78 40.46
C GLU A 4 -61.62 -47.86 40.92
N LYS A 5 -62.55 -47.35 40.11
CA LYS A 5 -62.83 -47.30 38.67
C LYS A 5 -64.15 -46.50 38.55
N SER A 6 -64.39 -45.90 37.39
CA SER A 6 -65.73 -45.69 36.80
C SER A 6 -66.61 -44.57 37.41
N SER A 7 -67.49 -43.88 36.69
CA SER A 7 -67.83 -43.81 35.25
C SER A 7 -68.99 -42.81 35.06
N VAL A 8 -69.20 -42.35 33.80
CA VAL A 8 -70.50 -41.97 33.17
C VAL A 8 -71.10 -40.61 33.59
N SER A 9 -71.65 -39.73 32.74
CA SER A 9 -71.79 -39.61 31.27
C SER A 9 -72.59 -38.33 30.93
N ILE A 10 -72.49 -37.88 29.66
CA ILE A 10 -73.53 -37.28 28.80
C ILE A 10 -73.71 -35.72 28.69
N LYS A 11 -73.38 -35.27 27.45
CA LYS A 11 -74.04 -34.33 26.51
C LYS A 11 -73.56 -32.86 26.35
N ASP A 12 -72.73 -32.70 25.32
CA ASP A 12 -72.86 -31.85 24.11
C ASP A 12 -73.90 -30.71 24.09
N ASP A 13 -73.45 -29.51 23.69
CA ASP A 13 -73.63 -29.01 22.31
C ASP A 13 -72.75 -27.75 22.03
N THR A 14 -71.91 -27.86 20.98
CA THR A 14 -71.53 -26.88 19.91
C THR A 14 -71.16 -25.42 20.27
N GLU A 15 -70.12 -24.76 19.73
CA GLU A 15 -69.55 -24.83 18.38
C GLU A 15 -68.19 -24.06 18.30
N MET A 16 -67.15 -24.72 17.77
CA MET A 16 -66.10 -24.26 16.83
C MET A 16 -65.23 -23.01 17.11
N ALA A 17 -63.92 -23.19 17.32
CA ALA A 17 -62.91 -23.27 16.24
C ALA A 17 -61.47 -23.03 16.77
N ASP A 18 -60.83 -24.17 17.04
CA ASP A 18 -59.44 -24.60 17.16
C ASP A 18 -58.23 -23.67 17.34
N ASP A 19 -57.35 -24.30 18.13
CA ASP A 19 -56.19 -23.88 18.89
C ASP A 19 -54.92 -24.63 18.40
N ASP A 20 -53.83 -24.19 19.00
CA ASP A 20 -52.42 -24.50 18.97
C ASP A 20 -51.91 -25.98 18.97
N THR A 21 -50.60 -26.05 18.70
CA THR A 21 -49.55 -26.84 19.42
C THR A 21 -49.27 -28.33 19.14
N ALA A 22 -48.06 -28.55 18.60
CA ALA A 22 -46.87 -29.15 19.24
C ALA A 22 -46.77 -30.66 19.64
N GLN A 23 -45.62 -31.24 19.21
CA GLN A 23 -44.75 -32.31 19.78
C GLN A 23 -45.01 -33.82 19.51
N ASN A 24 -44.13 -34.42 18.67
CA ASN A 24 -43.32 -35.68 18.72
C ASN A 24 -43.73 -36.90 19.61
N PRO A 25 -43.19 -38.16 19.46
CA PRO A 25 -42.31 -38.82 18.45
C PRO A 25 -42.62 -40.34 18.11
N GLU A 26 -41.75 -40.98 17.29
CA GLU A 26 -41.36 -42.42 17.16
C GLU A 26 -42.25 -43.59 16.61
N SER A 27 -41.77 -44.11 15.47
CA SER A 27 -41.50 -45.53 15.11
C SER A 27 -42.52 -46.44 14.37
N SER A 28 -41.96 -47.14 13.36
CA SER A 28 -42.34 -48.44 12.76
C SER A 28 -43.22 -48.53 11.49
N LEU A 29 -42.52 -48.50 10.35
CA LEU A 29 -42.62 -49.34 9.14
C LEU A 29 -43.99 -49.68 8.52
N LYS A 30 -44.19 -49.24 7.27
CA LYS A 30 -44.50 -50.12 6.11
C LYS A 30 -44.24 -49.42 4.77
N LEU A 31 -43.35 -50.04 4.00
CA LEU A 31 -43.09 -49.77 2.58
C LEU A 31 -44.37 -49.99 1.76
N ASN A 32 -44.61 -49.12 0.77
CA ASN A 32 -44.93 -49.49 -0.62
C ASN A 32 -44.93 -48.26 -1.55
N SER A 33 -43.95 -48.29 -2.47
CA SER A 33 -43.97 -47.91 -3.89
C SER A 33 -44.45 -46.53 -4.36
N ASP A 34 -43.53 -45.90 -5.10
CA ASP A 34 -43.70 -45.07 -6.31
C ASP A 34 -43.77 -43.55 -6.14
N SER A 35 -42.60 -42.89 -6.15
CA SER A 35 -42.27 -41.86 -7.16
C SER A 35 -40.78 -41.47 -7.10
N ASP A 36 -39.97 -42.08 -7.97
CA ASP A 36 -38.50 -41.93 -8.07
C ASP A 36 -38.07 -40.75 -8.99
N SER A 37 -38.84 -39.66 -9.03
CA SER A 37 -38.61 -38.57 -10.01
C SER A 37 -38.00 -37.29 -9.43
N SER A 38 -37.86 -37.15 -8.11
CA SER A 38 -37.45 -35.87 -7.50
C SER A 38 -35.93 -35.69 -7.34
N ASP A 39 -35.17 -36.76 -7.11
CA ASP A 39 -33.70 -36.66 -6.90
C ASP A 39 -32.92 -36.45 -8.21
N SER A 40 -33.51 -36.81 -9.36
CA SER A 40 -32.83 -36.72 -10.65
C SER A 40 -32.76 -35.31 -11.21
N GLU A 41 -33.72 -34.44 -10.86
CA GLU A 41 -33.76 -33.05 -11.30
C GLU A 41 -32.75 -32.20 -10.51
N ASP A 42 -32.66 -32.42 -9.19
CA ASP A 42 -31.70 -31.73 -8.32
C ASP A 42 -30.23 -32.07 -8.66
N GLU A 43 -29.92 -33.32 -8.99
CA GLU A 43 -28.56 -33.72 -9.43
C GLU A 43 -28.19 -33.16 -10.81
N ALA A 44 -29.16 -33.06 -11.72
CA ALA A 44 -28.95 -32.49 -13.05
C ALA A 44 -28.68 -30.98 -12.98
N GLU A 45 -29.44 -30.25 -12.16
CA GLU A 45 -29.25 -28.82 -11.91
C GLU A 45 -27.89 -28.55 -11.25
N GLN A 46 -27.51 -29.33 -10.24
CA GLN A 46 -26.20 -29.20 -9.59
C GLN A 46 -25.05 -29.50 -10.54
N THR A 47 -25.19 -30.50 -11.42
CA THR A 47 -24.17 -30.80 -12.45
C THR A 47 -24.04 -29.67 -13.46
N GLN A 48 -25.14 -29.03 -13.85
CA GLN A 48 -25.12 -27.86 -14.73
C GLN A 48 -24.46 -26.65 -14.05
N GLN A 49 -24.75 -26.43 -12.77
CA GLN A 49 -24.11 -25.38 -11.96
C GLN A 49 -22.60 -25.61 -11.81
N LEU A 50 -22.15 -26.85 -11.57
CA LEU A 50 -20.72 -27.18 -11.51
C LEU A 50 -20.01 -26.85 -12.83
N ARG A 51 -20.59 -27.23 -13.99
CA ARG A 51 -20.00 -26.90 -15.30
C ARG A 51 -19.96 -25.40 -15.57
N ALA A 52 -20.98 -24.67 -15.13
CA ALA A 52 -20.99 -23.22 -15.24
C ALA A 52 -19.87 -22.61 -14.39
N LEU A 53 -19.71 -23.05 -13.14
CA LEU A 53 -18.64 -22.60 -12.25
C LEU A 53 -17.24 -22.98 -12.76
N GLU A 54 -17.06 -24.17 -13.33
CA GLU A 54 -15.80 -24.57 -13.97
C GLU A 54 -15.46 -23.65 -15.16
N SER A 55 -16.45 -23.34 -16.00
CA SER A 55 -16.30 -22.40 -17.09
C SER A 55 -15.95 -21.00 -16.59
N ASP A 56 -16.63 -20.53 -15.55
CA ASP A 56 -16.41 -19.22 -14.94
C ASP A 56 -15.01 -19.12 -14.32
N LEU A 57 -14.57 -20.14 -13.59
CA LEU A 57 -13.23 -20.21 -12.99
C LEU A 57 -12.12 -20.33 -14.04
N SER A 58 -12.39 -21.01 -15.16
CA SER A 58 -11.44 -21.05 -16.29
C SER A 58 -11.27 -19.69 -16.97
N THR A 59 -12.33 -18.88 -16.97
CA THR A 59 -12.34 -17.54 -17.59
C THR A 59 -11.81 -16.48 -16.62
N ASN A 60 -12.15 -16.57 -15.34
CA ASN A 60 -11.74 -15.66 -14.29
C ASN A 60 -11.33 -16.42 -13.02
N PRO A 61 -10.07 -16.90 -12.94
CA PRO A 61 -9.56 -17.61 -11.77
C PRO A 61 -9.56 -16.78 -10.48
N SER A 62 -9.63 -15.44 -10.59
CA SER A 62 -9.58 -14.51 -9.46
C SER A 62 -10.96 -14.28 -8.80
N ASN A 63 -12.00 -15.03 -9.17
CA ASN A 63 -13.31 -14.92 -8.55
C ASN A 63 -13.40 -15.77 -7.26
N TYR A 64 -13.24 -15.12 -6.11
CA TYR A 64 -13.28 -15.76 -4.80
C TYR A 64 -14.62 -16.47 -4.52
N ASP A 65 -15.76 -15.81 -4.77
CA ASP A 65 -17.07 -16.36 -4.47
C ASP A 65 -17.38 -17.60 -5.32
N ALA A 66 -16.93 -17.62 -6.58
CA ALA A 66 -17.06 -18.77 -7.46
C ALA A 66 -16.29 -19.99 -6.92
N HIS A 67 -15.05 -19.80 -6.42
CA HIS A 67 -14.29 -20.89 -5.77
C HIS A 67 -15.02 -21.43 -4.54
N VAL A 68 -15.53 -20.54 -3.67
CA VAL A 68 -16.26 -20.94 -2.46
C VAL A 68 -17.52 -21.74 -2.81
N LEU A 69 -18.29 -21.30 -3.79
CA LEU A 69 -19.49 -22.01 -4.24
C LEU A 69 -19.14 -23.35 -4.89
N TYR A 70 -18.10 -23.39 -5.71
CA TYR A 70 -17.63 -24.61 -6.39
C TYR A 70 -17.19 -25.68 -5.38
N ILE A 71 -16.37 -25.31 -4.39
CA ILE A 71 -15.93 -26.20 -3.30
C ILE A 71 -17.14 -26.71 -2.50
N LYS A 72 -18.10 -25.85 -2.16
CA LYS A 72 -19.32 -26.25 -1.43
C LYS A 72 -20.14 -27.27 -2.21
N LEU A 73 -20.29 -27.10 -3.52
CA LEU A 73 -21.04 -28.05 -4.37
C LEU A 73 -20.30 -29.38 -4.54
N LEU A 74 -18.99 -29.35 -4.80
CA LEU A 74 -18.18 -30.57 -4.89
C LEU A 74 -18.21 -31.39 -3.59
N ARG A 75 -18.16 -30.71 -2.44
CA ARG A 75 -18.28 -31.34 -1.13
C ARG A 75 -19.63 -32.01 -0.92
N ARG A 76 -20.74 -31.37 -1.33
CA ARG A 76 -22.09 -31.97 -1.27
C ARG A 76 -22.24 -33.21 -2.14
N ARG A 77 -21.63 -33.21 -3.31
CA ARG A 77 -21.69 -34.32 -4.29
C ARG A 77 -20.74 -35.48 -3.96
N GLY A 78 -19.80 -35.28 -3.03
CA GLY A 78 -18.81 -36.30 -2.68
C GLY A 78 -17.73 -36.53 -3.74
N GLU A 79 -17.46 -35.55 -4.62
CA GLU A 79 -16.37 -35.65 -5.61
C GLU A 79 -15.01 -35.31 -4.97
N ILE A 80 -14.48 -36.25 -4.19
CA ILE A 80 -13.30 -36.06 -3.30
C ILE A 80 -12.06 -35.52 -4.04
N GLU A 81 -11.65 -36.13 -5.15
CA GLU A 81 -10.41 -35.71 -5.83
C GLU A 81 -10.54 -34.32 -6.46
N LYS A 82 -11.70 -34.00 -7.05
CA LYS A 82 -11.92 -32.64 -7.56
C LYS A 82 -12.03 -31.62 -6.43
N LEU A 83 -12.58 -32.01 -5.28
CA LEU A 83 -12.64 -31.16 -4.10
C LEU A 83 -11.23 -30.81 -3.59
N ARG A 84 -10.32 -31.77 -3.55
CA ARG A 84 -8.90 -31.55 -3.22
C ARG A 84 -8.24 -30.59 -4.19
N GLU A 85 -8.40 -30.82 -5.49
CA GLU A 85 -7.84 -29.96 -6.53
C GLU A 85 -8.40 -28.53 -6.44
N ALA A 86 -9.71 -28.39 -6.24
CA ALA A 86 -10.37 -27.10 -6.09
C ALA A 86 -9.85 -26.32 -4.87
N ARG A 87 -9.67 -26.99 -3.73
CA ARG A 87 -9.12 -26.39 -2.50
C ARG A 87 -7.67 -25.94 -2.67
N GLU A 88 -6.83 -26.75 -3.32
CA GLU A 88 -5.44 -26.37 -3.64
C GLU A 88 -5.39 -25.19 -4.61
N ASN A 89 -6.18 -25.24 -5.69
CA ASN A 89 -6.26 -24.15 -6.67
C ASN A 89 -6.70 -22.84 -6.03
N MET A 90 -7.69 -22.89 -5.12
CA MET A 90 -8.12 -21.73 -4.36
C MET A 90 -7.00 -21.24 -3.43
N ASN A 91 -6.32 -22.13 -2.69
CA ASN A 91 -5.24 -21.74 -1.77
C ASN A 91 -4.03 -21.13 -2.50
N VAL A 92 -3.72 -21.55 -3.73
CA VAL A 92 -2.63 -20.95 -4.51
C VAL A 92 -2.88 -19.45 -4.73
N LEU A 93 -4.15 -19.08 -4.96
CA LEU A 93 -4.57 -17.70 -5.27
C LEU A 93 -4.92 -16.88 -4.03
N PHE A 94 -5.61 -17.48 -3.07
CA PHE A 94 -6.17 -16.79 -1.90
C PHE A 94 -5.72 -17.45 -0.60
N PRO A 95 -5.36 -16.66 0.43
CA PRO A 95 -5.33 -17.15 1.80
C PRO A 95 -6.71 -17.68 2.22
N LEU A 96 -6.76 -18.83 2.88
CA LEU A 96 -8.02 -19.42 3.34
C LEU A 96 -8.32 -18.98 4.77
N THR A 97 -9.60 -18.81 5.07
CA THR A 97 -10.02 -18.50 6.44
C THR A 97 -9.75 -19.69 7.37
N PRO A 98 -9.56 -19.47 8.68
CA PRO A 98 -9.35 -20.57 9.62
C PRO A 98 -10.46 -21.63 9.58
N ALA A 99 -11.71 -21.23 9.34
CA ALA A 99 -12.83 -22.16 9.22
C ALA A 99 -12.71 -23.09 8.00
N MET A 100 -12.23 -22.57 6.87
CA MET A 100 -12.01 -23.37 5.65
C MET A 100 -10.87 -24.38 5.84
N TRP A 101 -9.81 -24.00 6.55
CA TRP A 101 -8.73 -24.92 6.92
C TRP A 101 -9.21 -26.05 7.83
N VAL A 102 -10.00 -25.74 8.85
CA VAL A 102 -10.61 -26.76 9.73
C VAL A 102 -11.52 -27.69 8.93
N GLU A 103 -12.35 -27.15 8.04
CA GLU A 103 -13.25 -27.96 7.21
C GLU A 103 -12.45 -28.93 6.33
N TRP A 104 -11.41 -28.42 5.65
CA TRP A 104 -10.57 -29.24 4.79
C TRP A 104 -9.85 -30.33 5.58
N ALA A 105 -9.21 -29.98 6.69
CA ALA A 105 -8.48 -30.96 7.50
C ALA A 105 -9.40 -32.04 8.08
N LYS A 106 -10.64 -31.69 8.47
CA LYS A 106 -11.65 -32.66 8.95
C LYS A 106 -12.12 -33.61 7.86
N ASP A 107 -12.37 -33.09 6.65
CA ASP A 107 -12.75 -33.94 5.53
C ASP A 107 -11.64 -34.94 5.21
N GLU A 108 -10.37 -34.50 5.14
CA GLU A 108 -9.25 -35.41 4.90
C GLU A 108 -9.08 -36.43 6.03
N ALA A 109 -9.18 -35.99 7.29
CA ALA A 109 -9.13 -36.90 8.45
C ALA A 109 -10.21 -37.99 8.38
N SER A 110 -11.39 -37.69 7.86
CA SER A 110 -12.49 -38.66 7.73
C SER A 110 -12.29 -39.69 6.62
N LEU A 111 -11.43 -39.39 5.65
CA LEU A 111 -11.17 -40.22 4.47
C LEU A 111 -9.97 -41.17 4.65
N LEU A 112 -9.12 -40.90 5.63
CA LEU A 112 -7.87 -41.64 5.84
C LEU A 112 -8.03 -42.85 6.77
N ASN A 113 -7.24 -43.87 6.50
CA ASN A 113 -6.92 -44.93 7.48
C ASN A 113 -5.72 -44.47 8.33
N ASP A 114 -5.53 -45.04 9.53
CA ASP A 114 -4.56 -44.61 10.57
C ASP A 114 -3.09 -44.38 10.12
N SER A 115 -2.69 -44.80 8.91
CA SER A 115 -1.31 -44.67 8.40
C SER A 115 -0.92 -43.28 7.89
N ASP A 116 -1.88 -42.42 7.54
CA ASP A 116 -1.62 -41.19 6.77
C ASP A 116 -1.79 -39.89 7.59
N SER A 117 -1.74 -39.96 8.93
CA SER A 117 -1.90 -38.82 9.86
C SER A 117 -0.99 -37.63 9.52
N GLU A 118 0.22 -37.88 9.02
CA GLU A 118 1.19 -36.83 8.68
C GLU A 118 0.68 -35.88 7.57
N SER A 119 -0.20 -36.36 6.68
CA SER A 119 -0.76 -35.54 5.60
C SER A 119 -1.72 -34.47 6.14
N VAL A 120 -2.55 -34.82 7.11
CA VAL A 120 -3.49 -33.90 7.78
C VAL A 120 -2.74 -32.96 8.72
N GLU A 121 -1.70 -33.44 9.41
CA GLU A 121 -0.83 -32.57 10.18
C GLU A 121 -0.22 -31.46 9.30
N LYS A 122 0.23 -31.79 8.07
CA LYS A 122 0.73 -30.79 7.12
C LYS A 122 -0.34 -29.77 6.69
N LEU A 123 -1.61 -30.17 6.61
CA LEU A 123 -2.70 -29.23 6.33
C LEU A 123 -2.94 -28.27 7.50
N TYR A 124 -2.93 -28.77 8.74
CA TYR A 124 -3.03 -27.90 9.91
C TYR A 124 -1.83 -26.94 10.00
N GLU A 125 -0.61 -27.42 9.76
CA GLU A 125 0.61 -26.60 9.71
C GLU A 125 0.51 -25.45 8.71
N ARG A 126 -0.05 -25.71 7.52
CA ARG A 126 -0.34 -24.65 6.53
C ARG A 126 -1.35 -23.65 7.09
N GLY A 127 -2.46 -24.12 7.65
CA GLY A 127 -3.50 -23.24 8.18
C GLY A 127 -3.03 -22.31 9.30
N ILE A 128 -2.28 -22.83 10.27
CA ILE A 128 -1.76 -22.01 11.39
C ILE A 128 -0.69 -21.00 10.96
N SER A 129 -0.05 -21.23 9.80
CA SER A 129 0.91 -20.28 9.23
C SER A 129 0.24 -19.09 8.53
N GLU A 130 -1.03 -19.22 8.10
CA GLU A 130 -1.73 -18.14 7.40
C GLU A 130 -2.31 -17.09 8.36
N TYR A 131 -2.96 -17.54 9.44
CA TYR A 131 -3.62 -16.67 10.41
C TYR A 131 -3.53 -17.21 11.84
N LEU A 132 -3.50 -16.30 12.80
CA LEU A 132 -3.62 -16.67 14.22
C LEU A 132 -5.08 -17.01 14.54
N SER A 133 -5.36 -18.30 14.74
CA SER A 133 -6.70 -18.77 15.12
C SER A 133 -6.63 -19.78 16.26
N ILE A 134 -7.20 -19.41 17.42
CA ILE A 134 -7.28 -20.29 18.59
C ILE A 134 -8.11 -21.55 18.30
N PRO A 135 -9.29 -21.45 17.66
CA PRO A 135 -10.05 -22.65 17.29
C PRO A 135 -9.25 -23.60 16.39
N LEU A 136 -8.51 -23.09 15.40
CA LEU A 136 -7.70 -23.92 14.51
C LEU A 136 -6.57 -24.64 15.27
N TRP A 137 -5.87 -23.94 16.17
CA TRP A 137 -4.88 -24.56 17.05
C TRP A 137 -5.46 -25.67 17.93
N ARG A 138 -6.66 -25.47 18.48
CA ARG A 138 -7.33 -26.48 19.31
C ARG A 138 -7.69 -27.72 18.51
N GLU A 139 -8.24 -27.56 17.31
CA GLU A 139 -8.54 -28.68 16.42
C GLU A 139 -7.27 -29.44 16.03
N TYR A 140 -6.18 -28.73 15.73
CA TYR A 140 -4.90 -29.37 15.43
C TYR A 140 -4.35 -30.17 16.62
N LEU A 141 -4.36 -29.57 17.82
CA LEU A 141 -3.93 -30.24 19.05
C LEU A 141 -4.77 -31.50 19.31
N ASN A 142 -6.09 -31.38 19.22
CA ASN A 142 -7.01 -32.52 19.40
C ASN A 142 -6.74 -33.62 18.36
N TYR A 143 -6.50 -33.26 17.11
CA TYR A 143 -6.20 -34.22 16.05
C TYR A 143 -4.94 -35.04 16.38
N VAL A 144 -3.84 -34.37 16.74
CA VAL A 144 -2.58 -35.06 17.09
C VAL A 144 -2.75 -35.94 18.32
N LEU A 145 -3.54 -35.51 19.31
CA LEU A 145 -3.82 -36.31 20.51
C LEU A 145 -4.68 -37.56 20.22
N GLN A 146 -5.50 -37.55 19.17
CA GLN A 146 -6.44 -38.64 18.85
C GLN A 146 -5.90 -39.61 17.78
N HIS A 147 -5.10 -39.12 16.85
CA HIS A 147 -4.72 -39.87 15.65
C HIS A 147 -3.24 -40.22 15.55
N ASP A 148 -2.34 -39.59 16.32
CA ASP A 148 -0.93 -40.00 16.33
C ASP A 148 -0.76 -41.24 17.23
N PRO A 149 -0.41 -42.42 16.68
CA PRO A 149 -0.32 -43.65 17.47
C PRO A 149 0.68 -43.53 18.62
N LYS A 150 1.79 -42.80 18.44
CA LYS A 150 2.80 -42.64 19.49
C LYS A 150 2.29 -41.80 20.64
N VAL A 151 1.41 -40.84 20.36
CA VAL A 151 0.79 -39.98 21.36
C VAL A 151 -0.31 -40.74 22.09
N CYS A 152 -1.17 -41.45 21.35
CA CYS A 152 -2.22 -42.31 21.91
C CYS A 152 -1.65 -43.38 22.85
N ASP A 153 -0.57 -44.04 22.44
CA ASP A 153 0.13 -45.04 23.25
C ASP A 153 0.91 -44.44 24.43
N SER A 154 0.88 -43.10 24.61
CA SER A 154 1.64 -42.37 25.62
C SER A 154 3.14 -42.71 25.60
N SER A 155 3.68 -42.99 24.41
CA SER A 155 5.10 -43.24 24.22
C SER A 155 5.91 -42.00 24.60
N VAL A 156 7.12 -42.20 25.13
CA VAL A 156 8.02 -41.10 25.52
C VAL A 156 8.27 -40.13 24.34
N ASP A 157 8.36 -40.66 23.12
CA ASP A 157 8.54 -39.88 21.89
C ASP A 157 7.27 -39.10 21.52
N GLY A 158 6.10 -39.74 21.60
CA GLY A 158 4.80 -39.10 21.32
C GLY A 158 4.46 -38.00 22.32
N VAL A 159 4.66 -38.23 23.62
CA VAL A 159 4.48 -37.21 24.66
C VAL A 159 5.42 -36.02 24.42
N SER A 160 6.65 -36.27 23.99
CA SER A 160 7.60 -35.19 23.66
C SER A 160 7.17 -34.40 22.42
N LYS A 161 6.65 -35.07 21.38
CA LYS A 161 6.06 -34.44 20.19
C LYS A 161 4.87 -33.55 20.57
N ALA A 162 3.91 -34.07 21.34
CA ALA A 162 2.74 -33.33 21.80
C ALA A 162 3.11 -32.11 22.65
N ARG A 163 4.06 -32.26 23.59
CA ARG A 163 4.59 -31.14 24.38
C ARG A 163 5.20 -30.05 23.51
N ASN A 164 6.00 -30.43 22.52
CA ASN A 164 6.58 -29.45 21.59
C ASN A 164 5.49 -28.69 20.83
N LEU A 165 4.44 -29.40 20.40
CA LEU A 165 3.30 -28.79 19.72
C LEU A 165 2.52 -27.82 20.63
N PHE A 166 2.28 -28.19 21.89
CA PHE A 166 1.68 -27.29 22.88
C PHE A 166 2.53 -26.04 23.14
N GLU A 167 3.86 -26.17 23.26
CA GLU A 167 4.74 -25.01 23.44
C GLU A 167 4.75 -24.09 22.21
N ARG A 168 4.62 -24.64 21.00
CA ARG A 168 4.41 -23.84 19.77
C ARG A 168 3.08 -23.11 19.79
N ALA A 169 2.00 -23.80 20.17
CA ALA A 169 0.67 -23.19 20.30
C ALA A 169 0.70 -22.06 21.35
N VAL A 170 1.30 -22.28 22.51
CA VAL A 170 1.51 -21.26 23.55
C VAL A 170 2.30 -20.08 23.00
N THR A 171 3.39 -20.32 22.27
CA THR A 171 4.21 -19.24 21.70
C THR A 171 3.42 -18.37 20.71
N ALA A 172 2.55 -18.98 19.91
CA ALA A 172 1.75 -18.26 18.92
C ALA A 172 0.52 -17.56 19.52
N ALA A 173 -0.17 -18.20 20.46
CA ALA A 173 -1.54 -17.86 20.85
C ALA A 173 -1.70 -17.42 22.32
N ALA A 174 -0.71 -17.63 23.19
CA ALA A 174 -0.89 -17.40 24.63
C ALA A 174 -1.14 -15.94 25.01
N LEU A 175 -0.78 -14.97 24.19
CA LEU A 175 -1.03 -13.55 24.50
C LEU A 175 -2.42 -13.06 24.06
N HIS A 176 -3.22 -13.94 23.45
CA HIS A 176 -4.58 -13.61 23.07
C HIS A 176 -5.47 -13.45 24.32
N VAL A 177 -5.82 -12.22 24.65
CA VAL A 177 -6.50 -11.87 25.93
C VAL A 177 -7.84 -12.60 26.12
N ALA A 178 -8.68 -12.68 25.08
CA ALA A 178 -10.00 -13.28 25.19
C ALA A 178 -10.03 -14.83 25.09
N GLN A 179 -9.16 -15.44 24.28
CA GLN A 179 -9.25 -16.86 23.92
C GLN A 179 -7.98 -17.66 24.22
N GLY A 180 -6.85 -17.03 24.49
CA GLY A 180 -5.56 -17.70 24.67
C GLY A 180 -5.51 -18.66 25.85
N SER A 181 -6.35 -18.43 26.88
CA SER A 181 -6.50 -19.35 28.01
C SER A 181 -6.96 -20.74 27.61
N GLN A 182 -7.75 -20.88 26.52
CA GLN A 182 -8.22 -22.18 26.05
C GLN A 182 -7.06 -23.12 25.63
N ILE A 183 -5.93 -22.56 25.16
CA ILE A 183 -4.74 -23.35 24.83
C ILE A 183 -4.04 -23.82 26.11
N TRP A 184 -3.98 -22.97 27.12
CA TRP A 184 -3.41 -23.33 28.43
C TRP A 184 -4.25 -24.38 29.15
N ASP A 185 -5.57 -24.26 29.09
CA ASP A 185 -6.49 -25.20 29.69
C ASP A 185 -6.35 -26.58 29.02
N ALA A 186 -6.28 -26.62 27.68
CA ALA A 186 -6.00 -27.86 26.94
C ALA A 186 -4.62 -28.44 27.27
N TYR A 187 -3.59 -27.60 27.40
CA TYR A 187 -2.25 -28.07 27.75
C TYR A 187 -2.19 -28.65 29.17
N THR A 188 -2.86 -27.99 30.12
CA THR A 188 -2.97 -28.45 31.50
C THR A 188 -3.71 -29.77 31.59
N GLN A 189 -4.84 -29.91 30.88
CA GLN A 189 -5.60 -31.16 30.81
C GLN A 189 -4.78 -32.31 30.24
N PHE A 190 -3.98 -32.05 29.20
CA PHE A 190 -3.06 -33.04 28.64
C PHE A 190 -1.99 -33.50 29.64
N GLU A 191 -1.36 -32.58 30.37
CA GLU A 191 -0.35 -32.97 31.36
C GLU A 191 -0.98 -33.66 32.59
N GLN A 192 -2.21 -33.30 32.95
CA GLN A 192 -3.00 -34.00 33.98
C GLN A 192 -3.37 -35.43 33.54
N SER A 193 -3.75 -35.66 32.28
CA SER A 193 -4.04 -37.00 31.79
C SER A 193 -2.80 -37.90 31.83
N ILE A 194 -1.61 -37.36 31.52
CA ILE A 194 -0.33 -38.07 31.69
C ILE A 194 -0.07 -38.42 33.17
N LEU A 195 -0.39 -37.52 34.11
CA LEU A 195 -0.19 -37.83 35.53
C LEU A 195 -1.00 -39.06 35.98
N LEU A 196 -2.19 -39.26 35.41
CA LEU A 196 -3.05 -40.41 35.70
C LEU A 196 -2.52 -41.73 35.12
N THR A 197 -1.71 -41.69 34.05
CA THR A 197 -1.14 -42.90 33.42
C THR A 197 0.15 -43.37 34.09
N ILE A 198 0.80 -42.53 34.90
CA ILE A 198 2.03 -42.89 35.63
C ILE A 198 1.73 -43.87 36.77
N ASP A 199 2.50 -44.96 36.84
CA ASP A 199 2.39 -45.98 37.89
C ASP A 199 2.52 -45.36 39.30
N GLN A 200 1.67 -45.80 40.22
CA GLN A 200 1.67 -45.35 41.61
C GLN A 200 2.97 -45.64 42.35
N SER A 201 3.73 -46.64 41.89
CA SER A 201 5.04 -46.98 42.47
C SER A 201 6.14 -45.99 42.11
N ASP A 202 6.03 -45.28 40.97
CA ASP A 202 7.04 -44.32 40.50
C ASP A 202 6.77 -42.90 41.04
N ILE A 203 7.09 -42.73 42.32
CA ILE A 203 6.96 -41.45 43.04
C ILE A 203 7.75 -40.34 42.34
N GLN A 204 8.94 -40.66 41.80
CA GLN A 204 9.82 -39.66 41.21
C GLN A 204 9.27 -39.12 39.88
N ALA A 205 8.72 -39.99 39.02
CA ALA A 205 8.07 -39.56 37.79
C ALA A 205 6.82 -38.72 38.07
N LYS A 206 6.01 -39.11 39.07
CA LYS A 206 4.85 -38.32 39.51
C LYS A 206 5.23 -36.94 40.00
N GLU A 207 6.24 -36.84 40.86
CA GLU A 207 6.69 -35.55 41.38
C GLU A 207 7.16 -34.61 40.25
N LYS A 208 7.91 -35.13 39.28
CA LYS A 208 8.32 -34.35 38.09
C LYS A 208 7.13 -33.88 37.26
N GLN A 209 6.11 -34.71 37.13
CA GLN A 209 4.91 -34.40 36.37
C GLN A 209 4.04 -33.35 37.09
N VAL A 210 3.88 -33.46 38.41
CA VAL A 210 3.23 -32.46 39.27
C VAL A 210 3.94 -31.11 39.16
N GLN A 211 5.28 -31.08 39.26
CA GLN A 211 6.06 -29.85 39.10
C GLN A 211 5.88 -29.21 37.71
N ARG A 212 5.68 -30.02 36.67
CA ARG A 212 5.39 -29.53 35.31
C ARG A 212 4.02 -28.88 35.23
N ILE A 213 2.98 -29.52 35.77
CA ILE A 213 1.63 -28.95 35.82
C ILE A 213 1.63 -27.64 36.63
N GLN A 214 2.29 -27.61 37.79
CA GLN A 214 2.50 -26.38 38.58
C GLN A 214 3.14 -25.27 37.76
N SER A 215 4.21 -25.59 37.03
CA SER A 215 4.90 -24.62 36.17
C SER A 215 3.98 -24.04 35.09
N ILE A 216 3.11 -24.86 34.49
CA ILE A 216 2.13 -24.42 33.49
C ILE A 216 1.10 -23.47 34.13
N PHE A 217 0.52 -23.82 35.27
CA PHE A 217 -0.37 -22.92 36.01
C PHE A 217 0.31 -21.60 36.37
N HIS A 218 1.54 -21.63 36.87
CA HIS A 218 2.28 -20.42 37.24
C HIS A 218 2.53 -19.52 36.02
N ARG A 219 2.81 -20.10 34.85
CA ARG A 219 2.93 -19.36 33.58
C ARG A 219 1.59 -18.76 33.16
N GLN A 220 0.51 -19.54 33.18
CA GLN A 220 -0.83 -19.07 32.81
C GLN A 220 -1.32 -17.93 33.71
N LEU A 221 -1.16 -18.06 35.03
CA LEU A 221 -1.52 -17.04 36.03
C LEU A 221 -0.71 -15.74 35.90
N SER A 222 0.40 -15.76 35.15
CA SER A 222 1.23 -14.58 34.89
C SER A 222 0.82 -13.80 33.63
N ILE A 223 -0.24 -14.20 32.94
CA ILE A 223 -0.69 -13.61 31.67
C ILE A 223 -2.08 -12.99 31.84
N PRO A 224 -2.32 -11.77 31.31
CA PRO A 224 -3.60 -11.06 31.45
C PRO A 224 -4.70 -11.67 30.56
N PHE A 225 -5.49 -12.59 31.10
CA PHE A 225 -6.63 -13.22 30.43
C PHE A 225 -7.98 -12.79 30.99
N ALA A 226 -9.05 -12.97 30.21
CA ALA A 226 -10.41 -12.71 30.68
C ALA A 226 -10.87 -13.64 31.83
N ASN A 227 -10.34 -14.86 31.91
CA ASN A 227 -10.79 -15.88 32.85
C ASN A 227 -9.83 -16.09 34.04
N MET A 228 -8.99 -15.10 34.36
CA MET A 228 -7.94 -15.22 35.39
C MET A 228 -8.41 -15.74 36.75
N LYS A 229 -9.57 -15.27 37.23
CA LYS A 229 -10.16 -15.74 38.50
C LYS A 229 -10.48 -17.23 38.46
N SER A 230 -11.10 -17.70 37.38
CA SER A 230 -11.42 -19.12 37.21
C SER A 230 -10.15 -20.00 37.15
N THR A 231 -9.08 -19.50 36.53
CA THR A 231 -7.78 -20.20 36.51
C THR A 231 -7.16 -20.28 37.90
N LEU A 232 -7.27 -19.22 38.71
CA LEU A 232 -6.78 -19.21 40.09
C LEU A 232 -7.51 -20.24 40.96
N LEU A 233 -8.84 -20.29 40.86
CA LEU A 233 -9.66 -21.28 41.56
C LEU A 233 -9.30 -22.71 41.12
N ALA A 234 -9.17 -22.94 39.81
CA ALA A 234 -8.77 -24.25 39.28
C ALA A 234 -7.38 -24.69 39.78
N TYR A 235 -6.42 -23.76 39.83
CA TYR A 235 -5.09 -24.03 40.38
C TYR A 235 -5.15 -24.44 41.85
N LYS A 236 -5.88 -23.69 42.69
CA LYS A 236 -6.01 -24.00 44.11
C LYS A 236 -6.73 -25.32 44.36
N ALA A 237 -7.83 -25.58 43.64
CA ALA A 237 -8.54 -26.85 43.72
C ALA A 237 -7.61 -28.02 43.38
N TRP A 238 -6.83 -27.90 42.31
CA TRP A 238 -5.86 -28.91 41.91
C TRP A 238 -4.73 -29.10 42.94
N GLU A 239 -4.21 -28.04 43.55
CA GLU A 239 -3.22 -28.14 44.63
C GLU A 239 -3.77 -28.84 45.89
N VAL A 240 -5.07 -28.63 46.20
CA VAL A 240 -5.76 -29.37 47.28
C VAL A 240 -5.85 -30.86 46.95
N GLU A 241 -6.14 -31.22 45.70
CA GLU A 241 -6.11 -32.62 45.25
C GLU A 241 -4.72 -33.26 45.39
N GLN A 242 -3.64 -32.46 45.27
CA GLN A 242 -2.26 -32.93 45.50
C GLN A 242 -1.87 -32.99 47.00
N GLY A 243 -2.78 -32.63 47.91
CA GLY A 243 -2.58 -32.72 49.37
C GLY A 243 -2.09 -31.43 50.03
N ASN A 244 -2.08 -30.30 49.31
CA ASN A 244 -1.75 -29.00 49.90
C ASN A 244 -2.98 -28.36 50.56
N SER A 245 -2.79 -27.66 51.68
CA SER A 245 -3.88 -26.98 52.38
C SER A 245 -4.07 -25.56 51.84
N LEU A 246 -4.93 -25.43 50.84
CA LEU A 246 -5.35 -24.14 50.26
C LEU A 246 -6.87 -24.00 50.35
N ASP A 247 -7.34 -22.75 50.39
CA ASP A 247 -8.76 -22.42 50.31
C ASP A 247 -9.20 -22.38 48.84
N ALA A 248 -9.74 -23.49 48.35
CA ALA A 248 -10.11 -23.70 46.95
C ALA A 248 -11.30 -22.86 46.46
N GLU A 249 -12.13 -22.32 47.37
CA GLU A 249 -13.30 -21.51 47.01
C GLU A 249 -13.03 -20.00 47.06
N SER A 250 -11.90 -19.58 47.60
CA SER A 250 -11.53 -18.17 47.72
C SER A 250 -10.81 -17.64 46.47
N ASP A 251 -11.28 -16.50 45.96
CA ASP A 251 -10.64 -15.75 44.86
C ASP A 251 -9.36 -15.00 45.29
N ASN A 252 -9.00 -15.00 46.58
CA ASN A 252 -7.79 -14.32 47.06
C ASN A 252 -6.52 -15.11 46.75
N VAL A 253 -5.38 -14.43 46.67
CA VAL A 253 -4.07 -15.10 46.49
C VAL A 253 -3.48 -15.71 47.78
N ASP A 254 -4.28 -15.81 48.84
CA ASP A 254 -3.86 -16.33 50.15
C ASP A 254 -3.43 -17.80 50.06
N GLY A 255 -2.34 -18.14 50.75
CA GLY A 255 -1.74 -19.48 50.74
C GLY A 255 -0.83 -19.77 49.54
N ILE A 256 -0.88 -18.97 48.47
CA ILE A 256 -0.01 -19.12 47.30
C ILE A 256 1.36 -18.49 47.57
N SER A 257 2.42 -19.04 46.97
CA SER A 257 3.76 -18.46 47.00
C SER A 257 3.75 -16.97 46.61
N SER A 258 4.46 -16.15 47.37
CA SER A 258 4.51 -14.68 47.19
C SER A 258 4.90 -14.25 45.78
N ARG A 259 5.77 -15.02 45.12
CA ARG A 259 6.17 -14.78 43.72
C ARG A 259 4.98 -14.93 42.77
N VAL A 260 4.25 -16.05 42.85
CA VAL A 260 3.10 -16.32 41.96
C VAL A 260 1.97 -15.34 42.24
N ALA A 261 1.70 -15.03 43.52
CA ALA A 261 0.73 -14.01 43.91
C ALA A 261 1.09 -12.60 43.39
N SER A 262 2.38 -12.26 43.31
CA SER A 262 2.83 -10.99 42.72
C SER A 262 2.67 -10.94 41.20
N SER A 263 3.00 -12.04 40.50
CA SER A 263 2.80 -12.16 39.05
C SER A 263 1.32 -12.09 38.68
N TYR A 264 0.47 -12.78 39.44
CA TYR A 264 -0.98 -12.79 39.25
C TYR A 264 -1.58 -11.39 39.38
N ARG A 265 -1.27 -10.66 40.47
CA ARG A 265 -1.76 -9.29 40.67
C ARG A 265 -1.33 -8.36 39.54
N LYS A 266 -0.08 -8.48 39.08
CA LYS A 266 0.40 -7.70 37.93
C LYS A 266 -0.39 -8.04 36.65
N ALA A 267 -0.66 -9.32 36.41
CA ALA A 267 -1.45 -9.75 35.27
C ALA A 267 -2.91 -9.26 35.36
N GLU A 268 -3.48 -9.20 36.56
CA GLU A 268 -4.83 -8.68 36.81
C GLU A 268 -4.91 -7.19 36.50
N GLU A 269 -3.97 -6.38 37.02
CA GLU A 269 -3.85 -4.95 36.68
C GLU A 269 -3.68 -4.73 35.17
N MET A 270 -2.89 -5.58 34.50
CA MET A 270 -2.72 -5.54 33.05
C MET A 270 -4.00 -5.88 32.29
N TYR A 271 -4.81 -6.82 32.79
CA TYR A 271 -6.10 -7.17 32.19
C TYR A 271 -7.13 -6.05 32.38
N ASP A 272 -7.22 -5.47 33.59
CA ASP A 272 -8.16 -4.39 33.90
C ASP A 272 -7.95 -3.18 32.97
N ALA A 273 -6.70 -2.85 32.67
CA ALA A 273 -6.36 -1.79 31.71
C ALA A 273 -6.89 -2.06 30.27
N ARG A 274 -7.23 -3.32 29.94
CA ARG A 274 -7.63 -3.78 28.61
C ARG A 274 -9.08 -4.24 28.53
N ALA A 275 -9.73 -4.50 29.66
CA ALA A 275 -11.08 -5.07 29.72
C ALA A 275 -12.08 -4.31 28.84
N HIS A 276 -12.10 -2.97 28.94
CA HIS A 276 -12.98 -2.12 28.13
C HIS A 276 -12.65 -2.18 26.62
N LEU A 277 -11.37 -2.30 26.25
CA LEU A 277 -10.94 -2.42 24.85
C LEU A 277 -11.36 -3.77 24.26
N GLU A 278 -11.22 -4.85 25.04
CA GLU A 278 -11.67 -6.19 24.66
C GLU A 278 -13.19 -6.26 24.51
N GLU A 279 -13.94 -5.59 25.39
CA GLU A 279 -15.40 -5.48 25.28
C GLU A 279 -15.80 -4.76 23.98
N HIS A 280 -15.14 -3.65 23.63
CA HIS A 280 -15.43 -2.89 22.41
C HIS A 280 -15.25 -3.70 21.12
N ILE A 281 -14.21 -4.54 21.03
CA ILE A 281 -13.97 -5.36 19.84
C ILE A 281 -14.84 -6.62 19.78
N THR A 282 -15.33 -7.11 20.93
CA THR A 282 -16.15 -8.34 21.02
C THR A 282 -17.65 -8.06 20.99
N ARG A 283 -18.06 -6.78 21.16
CA ARG A 283 -19.46 -6.37 21.20
C ARG A 283 -20.21 -6.77 19.93
N GLN A 284 -21.28 -7.54 20.08
CA GLN A 284 -22.13 -7.95 18.96
C GLN A 284 -22.96 -6.78 18.41
N GLY A 285 -23.26 -6.81 17.11
CA GLY A 285 -24.14 -5.83 16.46
C GLY A 285 -23.46 -4.51 16.05
N ILE A 286 -22.15 -4.36 16.26
CA ILE A 286 -21.38 -3.23 15.72
C ILE A 286 -21.03 -3.47 14.25
N SER A 287 -20.89 -2.38 13.50
CA SER A 287 -20.44 -2.47 12.10
C SER A 287 -18.97 -2.90 12.01
N GLU A 288 -18.57 -3.50 10.89
CA GLU A 288 -17.17 -3.86 10.64
C GLU A 288 -16.24 -2.65 10.69
N SER A 289 -16.72 -1.49 10.23
CA SER A 289 -15.96 -0.23 10.28
C SER A 289 -15.71 0.23 11.71
N GLU A 290 -16.71 0.16 12.59
CA GLU A 290 -16.54 0.49 14.01
C GLU A 290 -15.60 -0.50 14.71
N ARG A 291 -15.75 -1.80 14.45
CA ARG A 291 -14.85 -2.83 14.98
C ARG A 291 -13.41 -2.58 14.55
N TYR A 292 -13.18 -2.23 13.28
CA TYR A 292 -11.87 -1.84 12.78
C TYR A 292 -11.30 -0.62 13.53
N GLN A 293 -12.10 0.43 13.75
CA GLN A 293 -11.66 1.60 14.53
C GLN A 293 -11.31 1.24 15.99
N HIS A 294 -12.08 0.34 16.61
CA HIS A 294 -11.77 -0.16 17.95
C HIS A 294 -10.43 -0.91 17.99
N PHE A 295 -10.14 -1.76 16.99
CA PHE A 295 -8.84 -2.40 16.85
C PHE A 295 -7.70 -1.39 16.68
N MET A 296 -7.87 -0.36 15.85
CA MET A 296 -6.85 0.67 15.65
C MET A 296 -6.56 1.45 16.94
N GLY A 297 -7.59 1.85 17.69
CA GLY A 297 -7.41 2.50 19.00
C GLY A 297 -6.73 1.60 20.02
N TYR A 298 -7.02 0.30 20.00
CA TYR A 298 -6.36 -0.68 20.87
C TYR A 298 -4.89 -0.91 20.46
N LEU A 299 -4.59 -0.93 19.16
CA LEU A 299 -3.20 -1.00 18.67
C LEU A 299 -2.39 0.21 19.11
N ASP A 300 -2.96 1.43 19.07
CA ASP A 300 -2.30 2.63 19.58
C ASP A 300 -2.04 2.55 21.09
N PHE A 301 -2.98 2.00 21.85
CA PHE A 301 -2.79 1.71 23.27
C PHE A 301 -1.63 0.73 23.51
N GLU A 302 -1.62 -0.44 22.86
CA GLU A 302 -0.55 -1.44 23.06
C GLU A 302 0.81 -0.91 22.61
N LYS A 303 0.88 -0.13 21.50
CA LYS A 303 2.11 0.55 21.07
C LYS A 303 2.62 1.54 22.11
N SER A 304 1.72 2.27 22.78
CA SER A 304 2.10 3.21 23.85
C SER A 304 2.65 2.49 25.09
N PHE A 305 2.17 1.27 25.34
CA PHE A 305 2.64 0.41 26.43
C PHE A 305 4.02 -0.21 26.12
N GLY A 306 4.32 -0.43 24.84
CA GLY A 306 5.66 -0.75 24.36
C GLY A 306 6.08 -2.22 24.48
N ASP A 307 5.13 -3.16 24.58
CA ASP A 307 5.39 -4.60 24.56
C ASP A 307 5.26 -5.16 23.12
N PRO A 308 6.37 -5.52 22.44
CA PRO A 308 6.30 -5.96 21.06
C PRO A 308 5.51 -7.25 20.84
N ALA A 309 5.52 -8.17 21.80
CA ALA A 309 4.83 -9.45 21.66
C ALA A 309 3.31 -9.27 21.74
N ARG A 310 2.85 -8.34 22.59
CA ARG A 310 1.43 -7.98 22.68
C ARG A 310 0.94 -7.20 21.48
N VAL A 311 1.72 -6.23 21.01
CA VAL A 311 1.41 -5.48 19.79
C VAL A 311 1.32 -6.44 18.60
N GLN A 312 2.27 -7.37 18.46
CA GLN A 312 2.22 -8.41 17.42
C GLN A 312 0.96 -9.27 17.55
N SER A 313 0.66 -9.78 18.75
CA SER A 313 -0.54 -10.59 18.98
C SER A 313 -1.83 -9.85 18.61
N LEU A 314 -1.92 -8.54 18.91
CA LEU A 314 -3.09 -7.74 18.55
C LEU A 314 -3.17 -7.46 17.04
N TYR A 315 -2.04 -7.24 16.37
CA TYR A 315 -2.02 -7.15 14.90
C TYR A 315 -2.47 -8.45 14.25
N GLU A 316 -1.96 -9.61 14.71
CA GLU A 316 -2.33 -10.94 14.21
C GLU A 316 -3.85 -11.20 14.35
N ARG A 317 -4.45 -10.76 15.46
CA ARG A 317 -5.91 -10.77 15.66
C ARG A 317 -6.61 -9.87 14.65
N ALA A 318 -6.16 -8.63 14.50
CA ALA A 318 -6.77 -7.65 13.60
C ALA A 318 -6.70 -8.08 12.12
N ILE A 319 -5.59 -8.64 11.65
CA ILE A 319 -5.47 -9.10 10.24
C ILE A 319 -6.27 -10.38 9.96
N THR A 320 -6.54 -11.19 10.99
CA THR A 320 -7.44 -12.34 10.85
C THR A 320 -8.88 -11.88 10.61
N ASP A 321 -9.25 -10.79 11.27
CA ASP A 321 -10.56 -10.14 11.18
C ASP A 321 -10.74 -9.23 9.95
N PHE A 322 -9.65 -8.62 9.48
CA PHE A 322 -9.62 -7.67 8.36
C PHE A 322 -8.47 -7.96 7.37
N PRO A 323 -8.44 -9.15 6.75
CA PRO A 323 -7.30 -9.60 5.94
C PRO A 323 -7.04 -8.74 4.70
N VAL A 324 -8.06 -8.08 4.15
CA VAL A 324 -7.95 -7.26 2.92
C VAL A 324 -7.62 -5.78 3.19
N SER A 325 -7.37 -5.41 4.45
CA SER A 325 -7.05 -4.02 4.82
C SER A 325 -5.58 -3.70 4.56
N SER A 326 -5.29 -3.02 3.43
CA SER A 326 -3.93 -2.60 3.05
C SER A 326 -3.25 -1.73 4.10
N ASP A 327 -3.99 -0.82 4.73
CA ASP A 327 -3.45 0.11 5.73
C ASP A 327 -2.97 -0.63 6.99
N LEU A 328 -3.68 -1.69 7.37
CA LEU A 328 -3.35 -2.52 8.53
C LEU A 328 -2.07 -3.32 8.28
N TRP A 329 -1.94 -3.95 7.10
CA TRP A 329 -0.72 -4.67 6.72
C TRP A 329 0.48 -3.74 6.59
N LEU A 330 0.32 -2.55 6.02
CA LEU A 330 1.38 -1.56 5.92
C LEU A 330 1.83 -1.07 7.30
N ASP A 331 0.89 -0.76 8.20
CA ASP A 331 1.22 -0.33 9.56
C ASP A 331 1.90 -1.46 10.36
N TYR A 332 1.39 -2.69 10.24
CA TYR A 332 1.98 -3.86 10.90
C TYR A 332 3.41 -4.12 10.43
N THR A 333 3.64 -4.23 9.13
CA THR A 333 4.97 -4.47 8.56
C THR A 333 5.96 -3.35 8.88
N ARG A 334 5.54 -2.08 8.81
CA ARG A 334 6.34 -0.91 9.22
C ARG A 334 6.69 -0.92 10.71
N TYR A 335 5.79 -1.41 11.55
CA TYR A 335 6.05 -1.59 12.98
C TYR A 335 7.15 -2.64 13.19
N LEU A 336 7.00 -3.82 12.57
CA LEU A 336 7.98 -4.91 12.70
C LEU A 336 9.38 -4.52 12.21
N ASP A 337 9.48 -3.80 11.09
CA ASP A 337 10.76 -3.28 10.58
C ASP A 337 11.51 -2.41 11.61
N LYS A 338 10.77 -1.72 12.49
CA LYS A 338 11.33 -0.81 13.50
C LYS A 338 11.66 -1.53 14.81
N THR A 339 10.86 -2.53 15.19
CA THR A 339 10.92 -3.12 16.53
C THR A 339 11.62 -4.47 16.58
N LEU A 340 11.51 -5.29 15.54
CA LEU A 340 12.02 -6.66 15.53
C LEU A 340 13.32 -6.78 14.73
N LYS A 341 14.27 -7.52 15.30
CA LYS A 341 15.52 -7.92 14.61
C LYS A 341 15.42 -9.34 14.01
N ALA A 342 14.28 -9.99 14.16
CA ALA A 342 14.05 -11.37 13.72
C ALA A 342 13.62 -11.40 12.25
N GLY A 343 14.60 -11.38 11.33
CA GLY A 343 14.34 -11.27 9.89
C GLY A 343 13.37 -12.31 9.31
N ASN A 344 13.37 -13.54 9.83
CA ASN A 344 12.46 -14.60 9.37
C ASN A 344 10.97 -14.29 9.69
N VAL A 345 10.69 -13.71 10.85
CA VAL A 345 9.32 -13.33 11.24
C VAL A 345 8.82 -12.21 10.33
N VAL A 346 9.66 -11.21 10.09
CA VAL A 346 9.32 -10.07 9.22
C VAL A 346 9.08 -10.54 7.77
N LYS A 347 9.94 -11.45 7.27
CA LYS A 347 9.80 -12.07 5.95
C LYS A 347 8.47 -12.81 5.79
N ASP A 348 8.09 -13.62 6.78
CA ASP A 348 6.83 -14.37 6.77
C ASP A 348 5.61 -13.42 6.71
N VAL A 349 5.61 -12.38 7.54
CA VAL A 349 4.54 -11.38 7.55
C VAL A 349 4.43 -10.65 6.21
N TYR A 350 5.54 -10.30 5.56
CA TYR A 350 5.50 -9.72 4.20
C TYR A 350 4.99 -10.70 3.14
N SER A 351 5.35 -11.97 3.24
CA SER A 351 4.83 -13.03 2.35
C SER A 351 3.30 -13.15 2.48
N ARG A 352 2.78 -13.11 3.72
CA ARG A 352 1.33 -13.12 3.99
C ARG A 352 0.64 -11.83 3.53
N ALA A 353 1.27 -10.67 3.77
CA ALA A 353 0.73 -9.36 3.37
C ALA A 353 0.55 -9.25 1.85
N THR A 354 1.54 -9.69 1.08
CA THR A 354 1.51 -9.64 -0.39
C THR A 354 0.55 -10.66 -1.01
N ARG A 355 0.24 -11.75 -0.30
CA ARG A 355 -0.84 -12.69 -0.69
C ARG A 355 -2.24 -12.14 -0.39
N ASN A 356 -2.37 -11.37 0.69
CA ASN A 356 -3.65 -10.78 1.11
C ASN A 356 -4.03 -9.52 0.35
N CYS A 357 -3.03 -8.66 0.08
CA CYS A 357 -3.19 -7.38 -0.60
C CYS A 357 -2.25 -7.28 -1.81
N PRO A 358 -2.37 -8.17 -2.81
CA PRO A 358 -1.46 -8.20 -3.96
C PRO A 358 -1.48 -6.91 -4.81
N TRP A 359 -2.55 -6.12 -4.74
CA TRP A 359 -2.72 -4.87 -5.48
C TRP A 359 -1.97 -3.65 -4.90
N VAL A 360 -1.21 -3.83 -3.81
CA VAL A 360 -0.48 -2.74 -3.15
C VAL A 360 1.01 -2.81 -3.48
N GLY A 361 1.49 -1.95 -4.37
CA GLY A 361 2.89 -1.95 -4.81
C GLY A 361 3.89 -1.71 -3.67
N GLU A 362 3.55 -0.87 -2.68
CA GLU A 362 4.43 -0.58 -1.54
C GLU A 362 4.76 -1.85 -0.71
N LEU A 363 3.80 -2.78 -0.55
CA LEU A 363 4.04 -4.03 0.17
C LEU A 363 5.07 -4.90 -0.56
N TRP A 364 5.00 -4.98 -1.89
CA TRP A 364 5.97 -5.71 -2.70
C TRP A 364 7.35 -5.08 -2.67
N VAL A 365 7.45 -3.75 -2.81
CA VAL A 365 8.72 -3.02 -2.68
C VAL A 365 9.39 -3.30 -1.34
N ARG A 366 8.64 -3.20 -0.24
CA ARG A 366 9.15 -3.49 1.10
C ARG A 366 9.52 -4.96 1.27
N TYR A 367 8.74 -5.88 0.69
CA TYR A 367 9.06 -7.30 0.73
C TYR A 367 10.39 -7.60 0.03
N LEU A 368 10.63 -7.05 -1.15
CA LEU A 368 11.91 -7.19 -1.86
C LEU A 368 13.09 -6.65 -1.03
N LEU A 369 12.92 -5.49 -0.38
CA LEU A 369 13.92 -4.94 0.53
C LEU A 369 14.14 -5.82 1.76
N CYS A 370 13.09 -6.40 2.32
CA CYS A 370 13.18 -7.37 3.42
C CYS A 370 13.97 -8.62 3.02
N LEU A 371 13.71 -9.16 1.82
CA LEU A 371 14.46 -10.30 1.29
C LEU A 371 15.93 -9.96 1.08
N GLU A 372 16.23 -8.77 0.55
CA GLU A 372 17.61 -8.30 0.37
C GLU A 372 18.33 -8.13 1.71
N HIS A 373 17.70 -7.50 2.69
CA HIS A 373 18.26 -7.37 4.05
C HIS A 373 18.48 -8.74 4.71
N GLY A 374 17.60 -9.70 4.46
CA GLY A 374 17.71 -11.08 4.92
C GLY A 374 18.74 -11.91 4.14
N LEU A 375 19.48 -11.32 3.20
CA LEU A 375 20.45 -12.00 2.32
C LEU A 375 19.84 -13.20 1.57
N ALA A 376 18.57 -13.06 1.17
CA ALA A 376 17.90 -14.06 0.36
C ALA A 376 18.62 -14.28 -0.98
N SER A 377 18.47 -15.49 -1.51
CA SER A 377 19.07 -15.85 -2.81
C SER A 377 18.48 -15.00 -3.95
N GLU A 378 19.25 -14.84 -5.03
CA GLU A 378 18.75 -14.14 -6.23
C GLU A 378 17.49 -14.81 -6.80
N LYS A 379 17.42 -16.14 -6.77
CA LYS A 379 16.26 -16.91 -7.21
C LYS A 379 15.00 -16.53 -6.44
N GLU A 380 15.12 -16.35 -5.13
CA GLU A 380 14.00 -15.99 -4.27
C GLU A 380 13.51 -14.55 -4.52
N ILE A 381 14.44 -13.59 -4.61
CA ILE A 381 14.10 -12.18 -4.90
C ILE A 381 13.48 -12.06 -6.29
N SER A 382 14.04 -12.75 -7.29
CA SER A 382 13.50 -12.75 -8.66
C SER A 382 12.10 -13.35 -8.71
N ALA A 383 11.84 -14.45 -7.99
CA ALA A 383 10.49 -15.05 -7.96
C ALA A 383 9.45 -14.11 -7.33
N ALA A 384 9.80 -13.42 -6.24
CA ALA A 384 8.93 -12.42 -5.63
C ALA A 384 8.68 -11.23 -6.58
N PHE A 385 9.72 -10.78 -7.28
CA PHE A 385 9.61 -9.70 -8.26
C PHE A 385 8.71 -10.07 -9.44
N GLU A 386 8.92 -11.24 -10.07
CA GLU A 386 8.07 -11.68 -11.19
C GLU A 386 6.60 -11.82 -10.78
N LYS A 387 6.34 -12.33 -9.56
CA LYS A 387 4.99 -12.41 -9.01
C LYS A 387 4.37 -11.02 -8.82
N SER A 388 5.16 -10.05 -8.36
CA SER A 388 4.69 -8.68 -8.16
C SER A 388 4.35 -7.95 -9.47
N VAL A 389 5.09 -8.19 -10.56
CA VAL A 389 4.81 -7.59 -11.88
C VAL A 389 3.49 -8.11 -12.47
N GLN A 390 3.09 -9.33 -12.13
CA GLN A 390 1.82 -9.93 -12.56
C GLN A 390 0.60 -9.39 -11.79
N CYS A 391 0.82 -8.69 -10.67
CA CYS A 391 -0.26 -8.10 -9.88
C CYS A 391 -0.81 -6.83 -10.55
N THR A 392 -2.02 -6.43 -10.18
CA THR A 392 -2.71 -5.24 -10.70
C THR A 392 -2.65 -4.09 -9.68
N PHE A 393 -1.63 -3.22 -9.82
CA PHE A 393 -1.50 -2.05 -8.95
C PHE A 393 -2.41 -0.90 -9.39
N SER A 394 -2.68 0.02 -8.46
CA SER A 394 -3.58 1.15 -8.70
C SER A 394 -2.96 2.22 -9.61
N THR A 395 -1.63 2.37 -9.56
CA THR A 395 -0.92 3.41 -10.31
C THR A 395 0.31 2.87 -11.02
N LEU A 396 0.69 3.51 -12.12
CA LEU A 396 1.91 3.16 -12.88
C LEU A 396 3.20 3.53 -12.12
N GLU A 397 3.13 4.50 -11.20
CA GLU A 397 4.27 4.89 -10.36
C GLU A 397 4.67 3.75 -9.41
N GLU A 398 3.71 2.96 -8.92
CA GLU A 398 4.00 1.78 -8.08
C GLU A 398 4.83 0.73 -8.84
N TYR A 399 4.54 0.50 -10.13
CA TYR A 399 5.37 -0.37 -10.96
C TYR A 399 6.76 0.23 -11.18
N LEU A 400 6.86 1.55 -11.39
CA LEU A 400 8.16 2.21 -11.53
C LEU A 400 9.01 2.02 -10.27
N ASP A 401 8.44 2.24 -9.08
CA ASP A 401 9.12 2.02 -7.80
C ASP A 401 9.55 0.57 -7.61
N LEU A 402 8.72 -0.39 -8.04
CA LEU A 402 9.05 -1.81 -8.04
C LEU A 402 10.26 -2.13 -8.92
N PHE A 403 10.27 -1.69 -10.18
CA PHE A 403 11.39 -1.88 -11.10
C PHE A 403 12.67 -1.20 -10.60
N LEU A 404 12.56 0.02 -10.08
CA LEU A 404 13.71 0.73 -9.50
C LEU A 404 14.26 0.00 -8.28
N THR A 405 13.40 -0.51 -7.41
CA THR A 405 13.81 -1.31 -6.24
C THR A 405 14.56 -2.57 -6.64
N ARG A 406 14.08 -3.26 -7.68
CA ARG A 406 14.74 -4.44 -8.24
C ARG A 406 16.14 -4.12 -8.77
N VAL A 407 16.27 -3.06 -9.57
CA VAL A 407 17.56 -2.60 -10.09
C VAL A 407 18.50 -2.18 -8.97
N ASP A 408 17.99 -1.46 -7.98
CA ASP A 408 18.76 -1.01 -6.82
C ASP A 408 19.35 -2.18 -6.03
N GLY A 409 18.58 -3.25 -5.81
CA GLY A 409 19.04 -4.46 -5.15
C GLY A 409 20.12 -5.19 -5.96
N LEU A 410 19.92 -5.36 -7.27
CA LEU A 410 20.94 -5.93 -8.16
C LEU A 410 22.23 -5.11 -8.15
N ARG A 411 22.12 -3.78 -8.23
CA ARG A 411 23.26 -2.86 -8.20
C ARG A 411 24.06 -2.99 -6.90
N ARG A 412 23.39 -3.00 -5.75
CA ARG A 412 24.04 -3.15 -4.43
C ARG A 412 24.75 -4.48 -4.31
N ARG A 413 24.13 -5.57 -4.77
CA ARG A 413 24.70 -6.91 -4.70
C ARG A 413 25.86 -7.11 -5.66
N ILE A 414 25.78 -6.63 -6.89
CA ILE A 414 26.92 -6.64 -7.85
C ILE A 414 28.10 -5.83 -7.30
N SER A 415 27.84 -4.69 -6.66
CA SER A 415 28.90 -3.85 -6.07
C SER A 415 29.53 -4.48 -4.81
N SER A 416 28.80 -5.34 -4.12
CA SER A 416 29.21 -5.93 -2.84
C SER A 416 29.72 -7.37 -2.97
N ALA A 417 29.45 -8.05 -4.09
CA ALA A 417 29.82 -9.44 -4.31
C ALA A 417 31.35 -9.63 -4.26
N ARG A 418 31.82 -10.28 -3.20
CA ARG A 418 33.17 -10.86 -3.08
C ARG A 418 33.00 -12.37 -2.92
N GLY A 419 32.92 -13.12 -4.02
CA GLY A 419 32.74 -14.58 -4.01
C GLY A 419 32.14 -15.13 -5.31
N ASP A 420 31.95 -16.46 -5.38
CA ASP A 420 31.54 -17.24 -6.57
C ASP A 420 30.12 -16.96 -7.11
N ASP A 421 29.28 -16.21 -6.37
CA ASP A 421 27.94 -15.79 -6.83
C ASP A 421 28.01 -14.41 -7.51
N VAL A 422 28.87 -14.31 -8.54
CA VAL A 422 29.07 -13.07 -9.31
C VAL A 422 27.85 -12.83 -10.19
N LEU A 423 26.89 -12.06 -9.68
CA LEU A 423 25.78 -11.57 -10.47
C LEU A 423 26.30 -10.77 -11.68
N ASN A 424 25.74 -11.04 -12.85
CA ASN A 424 26.12 -10.37 -14.09
C ASN A 424 25.32 -9.06 -14.25
N TYR A 425 25.99 -8.02 -14.73
CA TYR A 425 25.37 -6.76 -15.12
C TYR A 425 24.25 -6.94 -16.19
N SER A 426 24.23 -8.06 -16.93
CA SER A 426 23.14 -8.41 -17.84
C SER A 426 21.76 -8.37 -17.17
N LEU A 427 21.64 -8.81 -15.91
CA LEU A 427 20.38 -8.81 -15.16
C LEU A 427 19.83 -7.40 -14.94
N ILE A 428 20.71 -6.41 -14.73
CA ILE A 428 20.32 -5.00 -14.61
C ILE A 428 19.74 -4.52 -15.95
N ARG A 429 20.39 -4.85 -17.07
CA ARG A 429 19.90 -4.48 -18.41
C ARG A 429 18.56 -5.11 -18.72
N GLU A 430 18.41 -6.40 -18.43
CA GLU A 430 17.15 -7.13 -18.61
C GLU A 430 16.03 -6.49 -17.79
N SER A 431 16.29 -6.15 -16.52
CA SER A 431 15.31 -5.47 -15.65
C SER A 431 14.89 -4.10 -16.19
N PHE A 432 15.83 -3.30 -16.69
CA PHE A 432 15.49 -2.00 -17.32
C PHE A 432 14.75 -2.15 -18.64
N GLN A 433 15.11 -3.15 -19.45
CA GLN A 433 14.43 -3.43 -20.71
C GLN A 433 13.00 -3.87 -20.45
N GLN A 434 12.77 -4.81 -19.53
CA GLN A 434 11.45 -5.23 -19.08
C GLN A 434 10.63 -4.05 -18.55
N ALA A 435 11.23 -3.19 -17.72
CA ALA A 435 10.58 -1.98 -17.23
C ALA A 435 10.16 -1.05 -18.38
N THR A 436 11.03 -0.86 -19.37
CA THR A 436 10.77 0.01 -20.51
C THR A 436 9.66 -0.57 -21.40
N ASP A 437 9.71 -1.87 -21.70
CA ASP A 437 8.72 -2.55 -22.54
C ASP A 437 7.34 -2.57 -21.88
N TYR A 438 7.29 -2.75 -20.55
CA TYR A 438 6.05 -2.74 -19.79
C TYR A 438 5.48 -1.32 -19.63
N LEU A 439 6.32 -0.34 -19.29
CA LEU A 439 5.86 1.00 -18.93
C LEU A 439 5.67 1.93 -20.15
N SER A 440 6.49 1.81 -21.20
CA SER A 440 6.45 2.73 -22.35
C SER A 440 5.10 2.83 -23.06
N PRO A 441 4.29 1.76 -23.21
CA PRO A 441 2.96 1.87 -23.81
C PRO A 441 1.99 2.72 -22.98
N HIS A 442 2.14 2.72 -21.65
CA HIS A 442 1.19 3.30 -20.69
C HIS A 442 1.66 4.65 -20.14
N LEU A 443 2.95 4.82 -19.90
CA LEU A 443 3.60 6.05 -19.42
C LEU A 443 4.10 6.89 -20.59
N LYS A 444 3.18 7.41 -21.41
CA LYS A 444 3.56 8.39 -22.43
C LYS A 444 3.90 9.72 -21.76
N ASN A 445 5.20 10.03 -21.70
CA ASN A 445 5.77 11.33 -21.32
C ASN A 445 5.74 11.71 -19.82
N THR A 446 5.95 10.76 -18.93
CA THR A 446 6.15 11.06 -17.50
C THR A 446 7.62 11.26 -17.15
N ASP A 447 7.87 12.11 -16.15
CA ASP A 447 9.18 12.29 -15.52
C ASP A 447 9.78 10.94 -15.05
N GLY A 448 8.93 10.01 -14.61
CA GLY A 448 9.35 8.66 -14.21
C GLY A 448 10.11 7.88 -15.29
N LEU A 449 9.70 8.00 -16.56
CA LEU A 449 10.35 7.30 -17.67
C LEU A 449 11.73 7.90 -18.00
N LEU A 450 11.85 9.23 -17.86
CA LEU A 450 13.13 9.93 -17.92
C LEU A 450 14.04 9.50 -16.77
N ARG A 451 13.53 9.48 -15.53
CA ARG A 451 14.28 9.05 -14.33
C ARG A 451 14.82 7.64 -14.50
N LEU A 452 14.02 6.71 -15.04
CA LEU A 452 14.42 5.33 -15.32
C LEU A 452 15.59 5.27 -16.32
N HIS A 453 15.47 5.95 -17.46
CA HIS A 453 16.51 5.92 -18.51
C HIS A 453 17.78 6.67 -18.11
N ALA A 454 17.64 7.80 -17.40
CA ALA A 454 18.76 8.54 -16.83
C ALA A 454 19.53 7.67 -15.82
N TYR A 455 18.81 6.92 -14.99
CA TYR A 455 19.42 5.98 -14.06
C TYR A 455 20.13 4.83 -14.77
N TRP A 456 19.50 4.24 -15.79
CA TRP A 456 20.13 3.19 -16.60
C TRP A 456 21.42 3.66 -17.25
N ALA A 457 21.42 4.81 -17.94
CA ALA A 457 22.63 5.35 -18.55
C ALA A 457 23.75 5.62 -17.52
N CYS A 458 23.38 6.08 -16.32
CA CYS A 458 24.31 6.28 -15.21
C CYS A 458 24.95 4.97 -14.74
N LEU A 459 24.17 3.88 -14.64
CA LEU A 459 24.70 2.56 -14.26
C LEU A 459 25.58 1.92 -15.34
N GLU A 460 25.27 2.12 -16.63
CA GLU A 460 26.12 1.65 -17.73
C GLU A 460 27.52 2.27 -17.66
N LEU A 461 27.60 3.55 -17.28
CA LEU A 461 28.87 4.23 -17.10
C LEU A 461 29.60 3.81 -15.82
N LYS A 462 28.89 3.77 -14.69
CA LYS A 462 29.52 3.54 -13.37
C LYS A 462 29.94 2.10 -13.12
N LEU A 463 29.12 1.13 -13.50
CA LEU A 463 29.36 -0.28 -13.19
C LEU A 463 29.95 -1.05 -14.37
N ASN A 464 29.53 -0.73 -15.60
CA ASN A 464 29.90 -1.50 -16.79
C ASN A 464 30.90 -0.77 -17.70
N ASN A 465 31.22 0.50 -17.40
CA ASN A 465 32.12 1.36 -18.17
C ASN A 465 31.83 1.38 -19.69
N ASN A 466 30.56 1.27 -20.08
CA ASN A 466 30.15 1.13 -21.48
C ASN A 466 29.46 2.41 -21.99
N LEU A 467 30.28 3.32 -22.52
CA LEU A 467 29.81 4.59 -23.07
C LEU A 467 28.85 4.42 -24.25
N THR A 468 29.10 3.44 -25.12
CA THR A 468 28.25 3.20 -26.30
C THR A 468 26.85 2.77 -25.89
N ALA A 469 26.75 1.90 -24.87
CA ALA A 469 25.46 1.50 -24.31
C ALA A 469 24.73 2.68 -23.66
N ALA A 470 25.42 3.50 -22.85
CA ALA A 470 24.84 4.68 -22.22
C ALA A 470 24.30 5.70 -23.25
N ARG A 471 25.07 5.96 -24.32
CA ARG A 471 24.62 6.77 -25.47
C ARG A 471 23.43 6.13 -26.19
N GLY A 472 23.40 4.80 -26.28
CA GLY A 472 22.30 4.02 -26.82
C GLY A 472 20.99 4.22 -26.07
N VAL A 473 21.02 4.18 -24.73
CA VAL A 473 19.85 4.42 -23.85
C VAL A 473 19.28 5.82 -24.03
N TRP A 474 20.14 6.86 -24.04
CA TRP A 474 19.69 8.22 -24.33
C TRP A 474 19.18 8.35 -25.76
N GLY A 475 19.85 7.71 -26.72
CA GLY A 475 19.47 7.71 -28.12
C GLY A 475 18.11 7.08 -28.40
N SER A 476 17.78 5.96 -27.74
CA SER A 476 16.49 5.28 -27.86
C SER A 476 15.38 6.12 -27.25
N LEU A 477 15.55 6.65 -26.04
CA LEU A 477 14.59 7.53 -25.37
C LEU A 477 14.24 8.73 -26.27
N LEU A 478 15.26 9.42 -26.76
CA LEU A 478 15.08 10.56 -27.65
C LEU A 478 14.43 10.17 -28.98
N LYS A 479 14.73 8.99 -29.54
CA LYS A 479 14.10 8.52 -30.78
C LYS A 479 12.60 8.30 -30.57
N THR A 480 12.21 7.62 -29.51
CA THR A 480 10.80 7.35 -29.16
C THR A 480 10.04 8.67 -28.99
N TRP A 481 10.60 9.61 -28.24
CA TRP A 481 9.94 10.89 -27.93
C TRP A 481 9.89 11.85 -29.13
N ILE A 482 10.83 11.72 -30.09
CA ILE A 482 10.82 12.48 -31.34
C ILE A 482 9.83 11.88 -32.35
N GLN A 483 9.72 10.56 -32.43
CA GLN A 483 8.92 9.88 -33.45
C GLN A 483 7.41 9.95 -33.17
N GLU A 484 7.00 10.02 -31.90
CA GLU A 484 5.59 10.13 -31.56
C GLU A 484 5.00 11.53 -31.75
N CYS A 485 5.78 12.58 -32.06
CA CYS A 485 5.31 13.94 -32.45
C CYS A 485 4.18 14.58 -31.60
N ILE A 486 3.86 14.04 -30.43
CA ILE A 486 2.72 14.45 -29.58
C ILE A 486 3.19 15.33 -28.39
N CYS A 487 4.51 15.46 -28.18
CA CYS A 487 5.09 15.79 -26.87
C CYS A 487 5.67 17.21 -26.75
N LEU A 488 5.10 18.21 -27.41
CA LEU A 488 5.56 19.60 -27.27
C LEU A 488 5.10 20.27 -25.96
N CYS A 489 4.47 19.52 -25.05
CA CYS A 489 3.74 20.03 -23.90
C CYS A 489 4.22 19.56 -22.52
N SER A 490 5.37 18.87 -22.40
CA SER A 490 5.95 18.49 -21.10
C SER A 490 7.41 18.95 -20.97
N GLY A 491 7.78 19.49 -19.80
CA GLY A 491 9.15 19.92 -19.48
C GLY A 491 10.18 18.79 -19.49
N SER A 492 9.73 17.54 -19.43
CA SER A 492 10.55 16.33 -19.38
C SER A 492 11.43 16.12 -20.63
N MET A 493 11.03 16.62 -21.81
CA MET A 493 11.89 16.50 -23.01
C MET A 493 13.15 17.35 -22.86
N LEU A 494 13.02 18.56 -22.33
CA LEU A 494 14.15 19.45 -22.08
C LEU A 494 15.14 18.78 -21.12
N GLU A 495 14.62 18.20 -20.04
CA GLU A 495 15.40 17.50 -19.02
C GLU A 495 16.10 16.26 -19.59
N ALA A 496 15.49 15.55 -20.54
CA ALA A 496 16.12 14.43 -21.25
C ALA A 496 17.35 14.87 -22.07
N TRP A 497 17.21 15.96 -22.84
CA TRP A 497 18.34 16.50 -23.61
C TRP A 497 19.41 17.08 -22.69
N GLN A 498 19.02 17.83 -21.66
CA GLN A 498 19.94 18.36 -20.66
C GLN A 498 20.68 17.25 -19.91
N GLY A 499 20.00 16.15 -19.58
CA GLY A 499 20.59 14.97 -18.96
C GLY A 499 21.63 14.31 -19.87
N TYR A 500 21.31 14.10 -21.15
CA TYR A 500 22.25 13.52 -22.10
C TYR A 500 23.48 14.43 -22.34
N ILE A 501 23.26 15.73 -22.52
CA ILE A 501 24.33 16.71 -22.69
C ILE A 501 25.17 16.82 -21.42
N GLY A 502 24.54 16.85 -20.25
CA GLY A 502 25.21 16.89 -18.96
C GLY A 502 26.11 15.66 -18.74
N MET A 503 25.68 14.48 -19.18
CA MET A 503 26.49 13.27 -19.17
C MET A 503 27.75 13.41 -20.05
N GLU A 504 27.62 13.90 -21.28
CA GLU A 504 28.78 14.09 -22.18
C GLU A 504 29.74 15.16 -21.68
N ILE A 505 29.22 16.26 -21.10
CA ILE A 505 30.04 17.31 -20.48
C ILE A 505 30.82 16.74 -19.28
N ALA A 506 30.17 15.97 -18.42
CA ALA A 506 30.80 15.36 -17.25
C ALA A 506 31.93 14.38 -17.62
N LEU A 507 31.86 13.76 -18.80
CA LEU A 507 32.90 12.89 -19.35
C LEU A 507 33.98 13.65 -20.15
N GLY A 508 33.83 14.97 -20.35
CA GLY A 508 34.76 15.79 -21.13
C GLY A 508 34.58 15.72 -22.65
N HIS A 509 33.50 15.10 -23.14
CA HIS A 509 33.20 14.95 -24.57
C HIS A 509 32.45 16.18 -25.12
N ILE A 510 33.15 17.33 -25.13
CA ILE A 510 32.57 18.63 -25.49
C ILE A 510 32.10 18.66 -26.96
N ASN A 511 32.78 17.98 -27.87
CA ASN A 511 32.42 17.97 -29.28
C ASN A 511 31.11 17.21 -29.54
N GLU A 512 30.91 16.12 -28.81
CA GLU A 512 29.70 15.30 -28.84
C GLU A 512 28.53 16.06 -28.19
N ALA A 513 28.74 16.71 -27.04
CA ALA A 513 27.77 17.60 -26.42
C ALA A 513 27.31 18.71 -27.40
N ARG A 514 28.26 19.32 -28.12
CA ARG A 514 27.98 20.31 -29.18
C ARG A 514 27.19 19.71 -30.34
N ALA A 515 27.54 18.50 -30.77
CA ALA A 515 26.82 17.79 -31.84
C ALA A 515 25.37 17.49 -31.44
N ILE A 516 25.10 17.20 -30.17
CA ILE A 516 23.75 16.96 -29.62
C ILE A 516 22.92 18.25 -29.68
N TYR A 517 23.48 19.41 -29.28
CA TYR A 517 22.81 20.72 -29.44
C TYR A 517 22.49 21.04 -30.90
N LYS A 518 23.46 20.83 -31.80
CA LYS A 518 23.28 21.00 -33.25
C LYS A 518 22.21 20.06 -33.80
N ARG A 519 22.19 18.79 -33.37
CA ARG A 519 21.20 17.77 -33.77
C ARG A 519 19.80 18.13 -33.32
N TRP A 520 19.64 18.62 -32.09
CA TRP A 520 18.36 19.08 -31.58
C TRP A 520 17.84 20.25 -32.41
N TYR A 521 18.66 21.29 -32.61
CA TYR A 521 18.29 22.47 -33.37
C TYR A 521 17.97 22.16 -34.84
N SER A 522 18.66 21.18 -35.45
CA SER A 522 18.50 20.82 -36.87
C SER A 522 17.26 19.98 -37.17
N LYS A 523 16.70 19.24 -36.20
CA LYS A 523 15.53 18.36 -36.37
C LYS A 523 14.18 19.12 -36.45
N ARG A 524 14.17 20.24 -37.19
CA ARG A 524 13.06 21.18 -37.44
C ARG A 524 11.66 20.65 -37.11
N PHE A 525 10.95 21.40 -36.26
CA PHE A 525 9.50 21.36 -36.17
C PHE A 525 8.88 22.10 -37.36
N SER A 526 8.79 21.45 -38.52
CA SER A 526 7.99 21.96 -39.65
C SER A 526 6.50 21.81 -39.33
N GLY A 527 5.93 22.82 -38.67
CA GLY A 527 4.49 22.94 -38.45
C GLY A 527 4.08 24.38 -38.73
N THR A 528 3.48 24.60 -39.90
CA THR A 528 2.77 25.83 -40.26
C THR A 528 1.58 26.01 -39.31
N GLY A 529 1.34 27.25 -38.89
CA GLY A 529 0.55 27.58 -37.72
C GLY A 529 -0.85 26.95 -37.64
N SER A 530 -1.10 26.25 -36.54
CA SER A 530 -2.36 26.26 -35.79
C SER A 530 -2.17 25.42 -34.54
N GLU A 531 -2.23 26.06 -33.36
CA GLU A 531 -2.56 25.52 -32.01
C GLU A 531 -1.94 26.45 -30.96
N MET A 532 -2.70 27.45 -30.54
CA MET A 532 -2.17 28.61 -29.81
C MET A 532 -1.67 28.26 -28.39
N ILE A 533 -2.21 27.21 -27.75
CA ILE A 533 -1.77 26.74 -26.42
C ILE A 533 -0.50 25.86 -26.52
N HIS A 534 -0.43 24.98 -27.51
CA HIS A 534 0.80 24.22 -27.84
C HIS A 534 1.97 25.13 -28.25
N SER A 535 1.68 26.34 -28.74
CA SER A 535 2.71 27.31 -29.14
C SER A 535 3.49 27.88 -27.96
N PHE A 536 2.85 28.23 -26.84
CA PHE A 536 3.53 28.94 -25.74
C PHE A 536 4.58 28.07 -25.03
N LEU A 537 4.22 26.83 -24.65
CA LEU A 537 5.13 25.93 -23.93
C LEU A 537 6.27 25.45 -24.85
N LYS A 538 5.96 25.13 -26.11
CA LYS A 538 6.95 24.87 -27.16
C LYS A 538 7.94 26.02 -27.30
N ASN A 539 7.44 27.25 -27.40
CA ASN A 539 8.26 28.44 -27.56
C ASN A 539 9.15 28.69 -26.34
N ARG A 540 8.65 28.42 -25.14
CA ARG A 540 9.44 28.47 -23.91
C ARG A 540 10.57 27.43 -23.89
N ILE A 541 10.27 26.17 -24.21
CA ILE A 541 11.29 25.10 -24.28
C ILE A 541 12.36 25.42 -25.33
N ILE A 542 11.94 25.94 -26.50
CA ILE A 542 12.89 26.36 -27.55
C ILE A 542 13.79 27.48 -27.05
N GLN A 543 13.22 28.48 -26.37
CA GLN A 543 13.98 29.57 -25.78
C GLN A 543 14.99 29.05 -24.74
N ASP A 544 14.57 28.16 -23.84
CA ASP A 544 15.42 27.63 -22.78
C ASP A 544 16.62 26.85 -23.35
N ILE A 545 16.42 26.05 -24.40
CA ILE A 545 17.51 25.29 -25.06
C ILE A 545 18.44 26.22 -25.84
N CYS A 546 17.88 27.22 -26.52
CA CYS A 546 18.66 28.25 -27.20
C CYS A 546 19.61 28.97 -26.23
N HIS A 547 19.11 29.36 -25.06
CA HIS A 547 19.95 29.94 -24.01
C HIS A 547 20.93 28.93 -23.41
N ALA A 548 20.55 27.66 -23.26
CA ALA A 548 21.44 26.61 -22.78
C ALA A 548 22.61 26.35 -23.75
N TRP A 549 22.36 26.34 -25.06
CA TRP A 549 23.41 26.21 -26.07
C TRP A 549 24.37 27.40 -26.04
N LEU A 550 23.86 28.64 -25.97
CA LEU A 550 24.69 29.82 -25.84
C LEU A 550 25.53 29.81 -24.55
N ARG A 551 24.97 29.32 -23.43
CA ARG A 551 25.72 29.16 -22.18
C ARG A 551 26.82 28.11 -22.35
N PHE A 552 26.52 26.97 -22.96
CA PHE A 552 27.48 25.91 -23.24
C PHE A 552 28.67 26.41 -24.07
N GLU A 553 28.45 27.15 -25.17
CA GLU A 553 29.57 27.64 -25.98
C GLU A 553 30.38 28.74 -25.26
N ARG A 554 29.77 29.48 -24.32
CA ARG A 554 30.52 30.42 -23.46
C ARG A 554 31.43 29.71 -22.46
N GLU A 555 31.01 28.55 -21.96
CA GLU A 555 31.74 27.79 -20.95
C GLU A 555 32.81 26.87 -21.56
N PHE A 556 32.53 26.26 -22.72
CA PHE A 556 33.36 25.20 -23.30
C PHE A 556 33.75 25.41 -24.78
N GLY A 557 33.22 26.44 -25.44
CA GLY A 557 33.44 26.71 -26.86
C GLY A 557 34.57 27.69 -27.14
N THR A 558 34.99 27.73 -28.40
CA THR A 558 35.85 28.81 -28.91
C THR A 558 35.01 30.04 -29.26
N LEU A 559 35.66 31.19 -29.50
CA LEU A 559 34.95 32.39 -29.94
C LEU A 559 34.20 32.15 -31.27
N ASP A 560 34.80 31.40 -32.19
CA ASP A 560 34.17 31.05 -33.48
C ASP A 560 32.94 30.15 -33.29
N ASP A 561 32.99 29.21 -32.34
CA ASP A 561 31.83 28.36 -32.00
C ASP A 561 30.70 29.17 -31.37
N LEU A 562 31.04 30.11 -30.50
CA LEU A 562 30.08 31.04 -29.89
C LEU A 562 29.43 31.93 -30.94
N ASP A 563 30.22 32.52 -31.84
CA ASP A 563 29.72 33.35 -32.93
C ASP A 563 28.81 32.54 -33.87
N HIS A 564 29.18 31.30 -34.16
CA HIS A 564 28.33 30.39 -34.95
C HIS A 564 27.00 30.09 -34.24
N ALA A 565 27.03 29.78 -32.95
CA ALA A 565 25.81 29.52 -32.17
C ALA A 565 24.93 30.77 -32.06
N VAL A 566 25.51 31.95 -31.84
CA VAL A 566 24.82 33.26 -31.84
C VAL A 566 24.14 33.50 -33.18
N GLN A 567 24.85 33.35 -34.30
CA GLN A 567 24.28 33.53 -35.65
C GLN A 567 23.10 32.59 -35.91
N LYS A 568 23.13 31.35 -35.38
CA LYS A 568 22.04 30.38 -35.54
C LYS A 568 20.86 30.67 -34.63
N VAL A 569 21.11 30.99 -33.36
CA VAL A 569 20.08 31.02 -32.31
C VAL A 569 19.41 32.39 -32.19
N MET A 570 20.13 33.50 -32.41
CA MET A 570 19.62 34.86 -32.18
C MET A 570 18.39 35.21 -33.02
N PRO A 571 18.32 34.93 -34.34
CA PRO A 571 17.13 35.26 -35.13
C PRO A 571 15.87 34.57 -34.60
N ARG A 572 16.03 33.34 -34.07
CA ARG A 572 14.94 32.58 -33.48
C ARG A 572 14.52 33.13 -32.12
N LEU A 573 15.47 33.54 -31.27
CA LEU A 573 15.16 34.17 -29.99
C LEU A 573 14.42 35.51 -30.18
N GLU A 574 14.79 36.28 -31.21
CA GLU A 574 14.12 37.53 -31.57
C GLU A 574 12.69 37.28 -32.06
N GLU A 575 12.47 36.29 -32.92
CA GLU A 575 11.14 35.85 -33.36
C GLU A 575 10.25 35.45 -32.17
N LEU A 576 10.79 34.65 -31.24
CA LEU A 576 10.07 34.22 -30.03
C LEU A 576 9.75 35.39 -29.08
N ARG A 577 10.66 36.36 -28.98
CA ARG A 577 10.46 37.58 -28.18
C ARG A 577 9.37 38.46 -28.78
N LEU A 578 9.38 38.65 -30.09
CA LEU A 578 8.33 39.40 -30.81
C LEU A 578 6.98 38.70 -30.70
N PHE A 579 6.94 37.38 -30.82
CA PHE A 579 5.72 36.60 -30.62
C PHE A 579 5.13 36.81 -29.22
N ARG A 580 5.96 36.83 -28.17
CA ARG A 580 5.51 37.10 -26.80
C ARG A 580 4.93 38.52 -26.65
N LEU A 581 5.60 39.53 -27.19
CA LEU A 581 5.13 40.92 -27.18
C LEU A 581 3.79 41.07 -27.93
N VAL A 582 3.59 40.34 -29.03
CA VAL A 582 2.33 40.30 -29.78
C VAL A 582 1.22 39.58 -28.99
N GLN A 583 1.54 38.56 -28.20
CA GLN A 583 0.56 37.92 -27.31
C GLN A 583 0.18 38.80 -26.12
N GLU A 584 1.16 39.42 -25.47
CA GLU A 584 0.94 40.34 -24.35
C GLU A 584 0.10 41.54 -24.79
N SER A 585 0.36 42.11 -25.96
CA SER A 585 -0.48 43.17 -26.54
C SER A 585 -1.89 42.69 -26.87
N LYS A 586 -2.10 41.50 -27.45
CA LYS A 586 -3.45 40.93 -27.68
C LYS A 586 -4.25 40.68 -26.40
N SER A 587 -3.60 40.17 -25.34
CA SER A 587 -4.25 40.01 -24.03
C SER A 587 -4.62 41.35 -23.39
N LEU A 588 -3.90 42.42 -23.71
CA LEU A 588 -4.22 43.77 -23.27
C LEU A 588 -5.36 44.37 -24.12
N THR A 589 -5.42 44.11 -25.43
CA THR A 589 -6.52 44.59 -26.29
C THR A 589 -7.85 43.90 -26.04
N GLU A 590 -7.88 42.59 -25.75
CA GLU A 590 -9.12 41.86 -25.41
C GLU A 590 -9.73 42.31 -24.08
N VAL A 591 -8.92 42.81 -23.14
CA VAL A 591 -9.39 43.41 -21.87
C VAL A 591 -9.96 44.82 -22.09
N THR A 592 -9.48 45.55 -23.09
CA THR A 592 -10.06 46.85 -23.50
C THR A 592 -11.31 46.71 -24.38
N ASP A 593 -11.40 45.72 -25.27
CA ASP A 593 -12.56 45.54 -26.17
C ASP A 593 -13.83 45.04 -25.45
N GLN A 594 -13.72 44.39 -24.28
CA GLN A 594 -14.88 44.08 -23.44
C GLN A 594 -15.43 45.32 -22.69
N ARG A 595 -14.75 46.46 -22.77
CA ARG A 595 -15.17 47.69 -22.09
C ARG A 595 -15.94 48.66 -22.98
N GLU A 596 -16.03 48.41 -24.29
CA GLU A 596 -16.70 49.32 -25.21
C GLU A 596 -17.60 48.59 -26.23
N GLN A 597 -18.89 48.48 -25.89
CA GLN A 597 -20.02 48.97 -26.69
C GLN A 597 -21.35 48.68 -25.96
N PRO A 598 -22.47 49.42 -26.20
CA PRO A 598 -22.76 50.25 -27.39
C PRO A 598 -23.43 51.63 -27.10
N LEU A 599 -23.57 52.47 -28.14
CA LEU A 599 -24.85 53.11 -28.51
C LEU A 599 -24.82 53.61 -29.98
N LYS A 600 -25.98 53.45 -30.63
CA LYS A 600 -26.29 53.54 -32.07
C LYS A 600 -26.36 54.98 -32.60
N GLU A 601 -26.15 55.21 -33.91
CA GLU A 601 -27.24 55.43 -34.90
C GLU A 601 -26.79 55.80 -36.34
N THR A 602 -27.37 55.05 -37.29
CA THR A 602 -27.84 55.39 -38.66
C THR A 602 -27.04 56.32 -39.59
N ALA A 603 -26.62 55.81 -40.76
CA ALA A 603 -27.38 55.90 -42.03
C ALA A 603 -26.59 55.36 -43.25
N ARG A 604 -27.34 54.65 -44.11
CA ARG A 604 -27.15 54.30 -45.55
C ARG A 604 -26.28 55.29 -46.36
N GLU A 605 -25.50 54.94 -47.40
CA GLU A 605 -25.83 54.12 -48.57
C GLU A 605 -24.60 53.93 -49.53
N LYS A 606 -24.51 52.75 -50.17
CA LYS A 606 -24.07 52.43 -51.56
C LYS A 606 -22.68 52.82 -52.16
N ARG A 607 -22.03 51.73 -52.61
CA ARG A 607 -21.40 51.45 -53.95
C ARG A 607 -19.92 51.81 -54.24
N LYS A 608 -19.14 50.72 -54.35
CA LYS A 608 -18.25 50.28 -55.46
C LYS A 608 -17.61 51.32 -56.40
N SER A 609 -16.28 51.33 -56.43
CA SER A 609 -15.36 51.10 -57.58
C SER A 609 -13.92 51.39 -57.09
N GLY A 610 -12.87 50.59 -57.29
CA GLY A 610 -12.56 49.75 -58.44
C GLY A 610 -11.51 50.45 -59.31
N SER A 611 -10.22 50.16 -59.02
CA SER A 611 -9.02 50.17 -59.88
C SER A 611 -8.65 51.43 -60.70
N ILE A 612 -7.36 51.74 -60.75
CA ILE A 612 -6.53 51.61 -61.98
C ILE A 612 -5.05 51.66 -61.57
N ALA A 613 -4.34 50.60 -61.92
CA ALA A 613 -2.89 50.53 -62.02
C ALA A 613 -2.45 51.21 -63.32
N ILE A 614 -1.27 51.81 -63.37
CA ILE A 614 -0.38 51.71 -64.54
C ILE A 614 1.06 51.66 -64.03
N ASP A 615 1.71 50.64 -64.55
CA ASP A 615 3.09 50.18 -64.51
C ASP A 615 4.02 51.16 -65.26
N GLU A 616 5.29 51.24 -64.87
CA GLU A 616 6.43 51.04 -65.79
C GLU A 616 7.80 51.45 -65.17
N GLN A 617 8.62 50.41 -65.00
CA GLN A 617 10.01 50.28 -65.45
C GLN A 617 11.12 51.24 -64.95
N SER A 618 12.07 50.61 -64.26
CA SER A 618 13.50 50.96 -64.17
C SER A 618 14.25 50.51 -65.46
N PRO A 619 15.60 50.61 -65.64
CA PRO A 619 16.68 51.15 -64.78
C PRO A 619 17.90 51.86 -65.49
N ALA A 620 18.86 52.30 -64.65
CA ALA A 620 20.33 52.28 -64.83
C ALA A 620 21.09 53.49 -65.47
N LYS A 621 22.01 54.14 -64.72
CA LYS A 621 23.50 53.95 -64.73
C LYS A 621 24.31 55.12 -64.14
N ARG A 622 25.22 54.75 -63.21
CA ARG A 622 26.65 55.17 -63.00
C ARG A 622 27.09 56.63 -62.66
N GLN A 623 27.75 56.71 -61.49
CA GLN A 623 29.20 56.95 -61.22
C GLN A 623 29.68 58.25 -60.51
N LYS A 624 30.49 58.00 -59.45
CA LYS A 624 31.70 58.71 -58.93
C LYS A 624 31.50 60.13 -58.34
N SER A 625 32.19 60.59 -57.30
CA SER A 625 33.28 60.07 -56.44
C SER A 625 33.62 61.07 -55.31
N THR A 626 34.18 60.54 -54.22
CA THR A 626 35.32 61.06 -53.40
C THR A 626 35.21 62.18 -52.35
N GLN A 627 35.94 61.88 -51.25
CA GLN A 627 36.70 62.72 -50.30
C GLN A 627 35.97 63.34 -49.11
N ASN A 628 36.54 63.49 -47.91
CA ASN A 628 37.64 62.83 -47.17
C ASN A 628 37.71 63.52 -45.78
N GLN A 629 38.33 62.84 -44.81
CA GLN A 629 39.20 63.39 -43.74
C GLN A 629 38.66 63.94 -42.39
N LYS A 630 39.19 63.26 -41.33
CA LYS A 630 39.96 63.79 -40.16
C LYS A 630 39.15 64.49 -39.05
N LYS A 631 39.52 64.47 -37.76
CA LYS A 631 40.50 63.81 -36.86
C LYS A 631 40.22 64.37 -35.43
N LEU A 632 40.90 63.81 -34.42
CA LEU A 632 41.29 64.35 -33.08
C LEU A 632 40.58 63.66 -31.91
N HIS A 633 41.25 62.81 -31.12
CA HIS A 633 42.33 62.97 -30.12
C HIS A 633 41.84 63.31 -28.70
N GLU A 634 42.10 62.33 -27.81
CA GLU A 634 42.57 62.39 -26.42
C GLU A 634 42.40 63.66 -25.58
N LYS A 635 41.95 63.45 -24.33
CA LYS A 635 42.76 63.79 -23.15
C LYS A 635 42.30 63.06 -21.88
N GLU A 636 43.30 62.66 -21.10
CA GLU A 636 43.26 62.09 -19.75
C GLU A 636 42.63 63.03 -18.71
N ASN A 637 42.11 62.46 -17.62
CA ASN A 637 42.53 62.87 -16.28
C ASN A 637 42.14 61.84 -15.20
N THR A 638 43.14 61.53 -14.38
CA THR A 638 43.13 60.69 -13.17
C THR A 638 42.68 61.47 -11.94
N ARG A 639 42.05 60.79 -10.97
CA ARG A 639 42.10 61.07 -9.53
C ARG A 639 41.70 59.80 -8.76
N GLY A 640 42.61 59.28 -7.94
CA GLY A 640 42.39 58.11 -7.08
C GLY A 640 42.16 58.48 -5.61
N LEU A 641 41.86 57.47 -4.76
CA LEU A 641 42.32 57.32 -3.36
C LEU A 641 41.81 56.01 -2.71
N LYS A 642 42.77 55.09 -2.46
CA LYS A 642 43.08 54.24 -1.28
C LYS A 642 42.04 53.40 -0.48
N LEU A 643 42.35 52.09 -0.44
CA LEU A 643 42.52 51.11 0.67
C LEU A 643 41.79 51.26 2.04
N ALA A 644 41.25 50.14 2.52
CA ALA A 644 41.57 49.54 3.83
C ALA A 644 41.13 48.05 3.93
N GLU A 645 42.01 47.20 4.49
CA GLU A 645 41.80 45.81 4.91
C GLU A 645 41.21 45.74 6.34
N ALA A 646 40.47 44.68 6.68
CA ALA A 646 40.61 43.91 7.94
C ALA A 646 39.69 42.66 7.98
N ASN A 647 40.28 41.52 8.37
CA ASN A 647 39.69 40.21 8.67
C ASN A 647 38.68 40.24 9.84
N ASP A 648 37.69 39.33 9.86
CA ASP A 648 37.68 38.18 10.81
C ASP A 648 36.57 37.13 10.53
N GLY A 649 36.96 35.85 10.68
CA GLY A 649 36.20 34.74 11.28
C GLY A 649 34.83 34.24 10.78
N LYS A 650 34.83 32.96 10.38
CA LYS A 650 33.85 31.86 10.69
C LYS A 650 32.85 31.38 9.61
N LEU A 651 33.06 30.10 9.27
CA LEU A 651 32.08 29.00 9.10
C LEU A 651 30.99 29.18 8.03
N VAL A 652 31.27 28.72 6.81
CA VAL A 652 30.27 28.56 5.75
C VAL A 652 29.55 27.21 5.93
N LYS A 653 28.25 27.29 6.25
CA LYS A 653 27.28 26.21 6.18
C LYS A 653 26.42 26.49 4.94
N ASP A 654 26.56 25.66 3.91
CA ASP A 654 25.85 25.82 2.65
C ASP A 654 24.33 25.83 2.85
N THR A 655 23.71 26.95 2.47
CA THR A 655 22.25 27.09 2.36
C THR A 655 21.91 27.42 0.92
N TYR A 656 21.18 26.51 0.27
CA TYR A 656 20.65 26.67 -1.08
C TYR A 656 19.74 27.90 -1.17
N SER A 657 20.12 28.86 -2.01
CA SER A 657 19.28 29.99 -2.42
C SER A 657 18.08 29.51 -3.26
N SER A 658 16.94 29.35 -2.60
CA SER A 658 15.62 29.26 -3.25
C SER A 658 15.09 30.67 -3.51
N LYS A 659 14.80 31.01 -4.77
CA LYS A 659 14.19 32.30 -5.15
C LYS A 659 12.80 32.42 -4.54
N THR A 660 12.64 33.32 -3.57
CA THR A 660 11.36 33.65 -2.93
C THR A 660 10.45 34.39 -3.91
N ARG A 661 9.29 33.82 -4.25
CA ARG A 661 8.15 34.61 -4.76
C ARG A 661 7.41 35.17 -3.56
N LEU A 662 7.36 36.48 -3.42
CA LEU A 662 6.57 37.17 -2.40
C LEU A 662 5.08 37.08 -2.79
N TYR A 663 4.31 36.26 -2.08
CA TYR A 663 2.85 36.30 -2.12
C TYR A 663 2.35 36.93 -0.81
N THR A 664 1.38 37.82 -0.91
CA THR A 664 0.75 38.48 0.25
C THR A 664 -0.62 37.86 0.51
N ASP A 665 -0.94 37.57 1.79
CA ASP A 665 -2.19 36.94 2.28
C ASP A 665 -3.50 37.64 1.85
N GLN A 666 -3.42 38.79 1.17
CA GLN A 666 -4.58 39.54 0.68
C GLN A 666 -5.30 38.83 -0.48
N CYS A 667 -4.63 37.95 -1.23
CA CYS A 667 -5.17 37.30 -2.43
C CYS A 667 -5.33 35.78 -2.28
N THR A 668 -5.53 35.27 -1.06
CA THR A 668 -5.67 33.82 -0.81
C THR A 668 -7.13 33.42 -0.59
N ALA A 669 -7.60 32.37 -1.26
CA ALA A 669 -8.90 31.76 -1.01
C ALA A 669 -8.76 30.37 -0.37
N PHE A 670 -9.64 30.08 0.56
CA PHE A 670 -9.90 28.75 1.10
C PHE A 670 -10.98 28.06 0.26
N VAL A 671 -10.67 26.88 -0.27
CA VAL A 671 -11.58 26.06 -1.07
C VAL A 671 -11.76 24.69 -0.42
N SER A 672 -13.00 24.26 -0.24
CA SER A 672 -13.34 22.91 0.21
C SER A 672 -14.23 22.17 -0.78
N ASN A 673 -14.27 20.84 -0.64
CA ASN A 673 -15.02 19.89 -1.49
C ASN A 673 -14.48 19.70 -2.91
N LEU A 674 -13.17 19.89 -3.11
CA LEU A 674 -12.47 19.31 -4.27
C LEU A 674 -12.30 17.80 -4.01
N ASN A 675 -12.33 16.99 -5.08
CA ASN A 675 -12.55 15.54 -5.01
C ASN A 675 -11.66 14.80 -3.99
N ILE A 676 -12.25 13.77 -3.35
CA ILE A 676 -11.69 12.84 -2.34
C ILE A 676 -10.58 13.44 -1.44
N ARG A 677 -11.02 14.09 -0.34
CA ARG A 677 -10.24 14.50 0.86
C ARG A 677 -9.33 15.75 0.81
N GLY A 678 -9.62 16.79 0.03
CA GLY A 678 -8.79 18.01 0.05
C GLY A 678 -9.48 19.30 0.50
N LEU A 679 -9.04 19.88 1.62
CA LEU A 679 -9.07 21.34 1.82
C LEU A 679 -7.87 21.95 1.08
N ALA A 680 -8.05 23.06 0.37
CA ALA A 680 -6.97 23.70 -0.37
C ALA A 680 -6.94 25.22 -0.13
N TYR A 681 -5.74 25.77 0.03
CA TYR A 681 -5.49 27.20 -0.07
C TYR A 681 -4.99 27.49 -1.47
N VAL A 682 -5.62 28.47 -2.12
CA VAL A 682 -5.28 28.89 -3.48
C VAL A 682 -4.89 30.36 -3.45
N ASP A 683 -3.64 30.64 -3.81
CA ASP A 683 -3.12 32.01 -3.93
C ASP A 683 -3.36 32.56 -5.33
N PHE A 684 -4.04 33.69 -5.39
CA PHE A 684 -4.32 34.42 -6.63
C PHE A 684 -3.30 35.53 -6.84
N LYS A 685 -3.05 35.86 -8.12
CA LYS A 685 -2.07 36.85 -8.53
C LYS A 685 -2.46 38.28 -8.12
N ASP A 686 -3.75 38.58 -8.09
CA ASP A 686 -4.35 39.86 -7.71
C ASP A 686 -5.83 39.68 -7.29
N GLU A 687 -6.47 40.75 -6.84
CA GLU A 687 -7.86 40.75 -6.38
C GLU A 687 -8.87 40.55 -7.52
N GLU A 688 -8.51 40.93 -8.76
CA GLU A 688 -9.35 40.75 -9.95
C GLU A 688 -9.48 39.28 -10.32
N HIS A 689 -8.48 38.45 -10.03
CA HIS A 689 -8.56 36.98 -10.23
C HIS A 689 -9.21 36.26 -9.03
N LEU A 690 -9.17 36.84 -7.82
CA LEU A 690 -9.82 36.29 -6.62
C LEU A 690 -11.36 36.44 -6.68
N ALA A 691 -11.86 37.59 -7.16
CA ALA A 691 -13.30 37.88 -7.17
C ALA A 691 -14.14 36.88 -7.99
N PRO A 692 -13.75 36.47 -9.22
CA PRO A 692 -14.43 35.43 -9.99
C PRO A 692 -14.39 34.07 -9.30
N ALA A 693 -13.33 33.74 -8.57
CA ALA A 693 -13.23 32.49 -7.81
C ALA A 693 -14.20 32.47 -6.62
N LEU A 694 -14.30 33.58 -5.88
CA LEU A 694 -15.29 33.73 -4.81
C LEU A 694 -16.74 33.69 -5.34
N ALA A 695 -16.99 34.21 -6.55
CA ALA A 695 -18.31 34.15 -7.19
C ALA A 695 -18.76 32.73 -7.56
N LYS A 696 -17.82 31.77 -7.66
CA LYS A 696 -18.12 30.34 -7.88
C LYS A 696 -18.43 29.59 -6.58
N ASN A 697 -18.42 30.27 -5.43
CA ASN A 697 -18.91 29.69 -4.18
C ASN A 697 -20.34 29.17 -4.37
N LYS A 698 -20.63 27.98 -3.85
CA LYS A 698 -21.93 27.29 -3.95
C LYS A 698 -22.32 26.78 -5.34
N GLN A 699 -21.46 26.86 -6.35
CA GLN A 699 -21.70 26.20 -7.64
C GLN A 699 -21.43 24.70 -7.59
N MET A 700 -22.10 23.95 -8.47
CA MET A 700 -21.92 22.52 -8.62
C MET A 700 -20.72 22.24 -9.52
N LEU A 701 -19.72 21.54 -9.00
CA LEU A 701 -18.57 21.03 -9.76
C LEU A 701 -18.45 19.54 -9.50
N LEU A 702 -18.47 18.73 -10.57
CA LEU A 702 -18.39 17.26 -10.49
C LEU A 702 -19.42 16.65 -9.52
N GLY A 703 -20.65 17.15 -9.55
CA GLY A 703 -21.74 16.65 -8.71
C GLY A 703 -21.69 17.07 -7.23
N LYS A 704 -20.73 17.91 -6.81
CA LYS A 704 -20.62 18.45 -5.45
C LYS A 704 -20.63 19.97 -5.41
N LYS A 705 -21.16 20.52 -4.32
CA LYS A 705 -21.24 21.97 -4.09
C LYS A 705 -19.93 22.51 -3.54
N LEU A 706 -19.31 23.44 -4.26
CA LEU A 706 -18.07 24.10 -3.82
C LEU A 706 -18.32 25.06 -2.65
N CYS A 707 -17.38 25.12 -1.71
CA CYS A 707 -17.31 26.19 -0.71
C CYS A 707 -16.00 26.97 -0.92
N ILE A 708 -16.12 28.25 -1.28
CA ILE A 708 -14.96 29.13 -1.54
C ILE A 708 -15.11 30.38 -0.66
N THR A 709 -14.10 30.67 0.15
CA THR A 709 -14.08 31.83 1.07
C THR A 709 -12.72 32.50 1.07
N ARG A 710 -12.64 33.78 1.40
CA ARG A 710 -11.37 34.50 1.50
C ARG A 710 -10.64 34.07 2.78
N SER A 711 -9.36 33.76 2.69
CA SER A 711 -8.53 33.43 3.85
C SER A 711 -8.38 34.67 4.74
N ASN A 712 -8.64 34.55 6.04
CA ASN A 712 -8.33 35.61 7.02
C ASN A 712 -7.56 35.00 8.21
N PRO A 713 -6.22 35.00 8.17
CA PRO A 713 -5.39 34.31 9.16
C PRO A 713 -5.40 34.98 10.55
N LYS A 714 -6.03 36.15 10.73
CA LYS A 714 -6.04 36.89 12.01
C LYS A 714 -7.01 36.36 13.07
N ARG A 715 -7.79 35.31 12.79
CA ARG A 715 -8.79 34.78 13.75
C ARG A 715 -8.31 33.63 14.65
N GLY A 716 -7.02 33.25 14.58
CA GLY A 716 -6.49 32.06 15.25
C GLY A 716 -5.37 32.29 16.26
N LYS A 717 -5.45 33.27 17.17
CA LYS A 717 -4.56 33.34 18.35
C LYS A 717 -5.29 33.79 19.62
N ARG A 718 -5.60 32.78 20.44
CA ARG A 718 -5.81 32.69 21.90
C ARG A 718 -6.72 33.70 22.61
N GLU A 719 -7.64 33.15 23.41
CA GLU A 719 -7.66 33.42 24.85
C GLU A 719 -8.10 32.16 25.62
N SER A 720 -7.23 31.70 26.50
CA SER A 720 -7.43 30.64 27.48
C SER A 720 -7.30 31.28 28.85
N GLY A 721 -8.36 31.32 29.66
CA GLY A 721 -8.28 31.76 31.05
C GLY A 721 -9.61 32.09 31.75
N ALA A 722 -10.09 31.13 32.54
CA ALA A 722 -10.76 31.24 33.85
C ALA A 722 -12.18 31.85 34.01
N LEU A 723 -13.04 30.99 34.58
CA LEU A 723 -14.16 31.22 35.54
C LEU A 723 -15.16 32.38 35.29
N THR A 724 -16.44 32.04 35.10
CA THR A 724 -17.47 32.06 36.17
C THR A 724 -18.87 31.67 35.65
N THR A 725 -19.66 31.14 36.58
CA THR A 725 -21.04 30.62 36.52
C THR A 725 -22.13 31.63 36.13
N SER A 726 -23.35 31.10 35.89
CA SER A 726 -24.65 31.73 35.52
C SER A 726 -24.86 31.85 34.00
N GLY A 727 -25.96 31.43 33.39
CA GLY A 727 -27.31 31.11 33.86
C GLY A 727 -28.28 31.61 32.77
N GLU A 728 -29.37 30.87 32.54
CA GLU A 728 -30.56 31.25 31.75
C GLU A 728 -30.59 30.99 30.23
N CYS A 729 -31.29 29.88 29.91
CA CYS A 729 -32.47 29.79 29.05
C CYS A 729 -32.67 30.83 27.92
N LEU A 730 -32.88 30.33 26.69
CA LEU A 730 -34.21 30.29 26.06
C LEU A 730 -34.14 29.55 24.71
N SER A 731 -34.90 28.46 24.62
CA SER A 731 -35.40 27.78 23.42
C SER A 731 -36.47 28.65 22.70
N PRO A 732 -36.95 28.30 21.49
CA PRO A 732 -36.75 27.04 20.73
C PRO A 732 -35.90 27.16 19.47
#